data_AF-A0A4S4LEU9-F1
#
_entry.id   AF-A0A4S4LEU9-F1
#
_cell.length_a   1.000
_cell.length_b   1.000
_cell.length_c   1.000
_cell.angle_alpha   90.00
_cell.angle_beta   90.00
_cell.angle_gamma   90.00
#
_symmetry.space_group_name_H-M   'P 1'
#
loop_
_entity.id
_entity.type
_entity.pdbx_description
1 polymer ?
#
loop_
_entity_poly.entity_id
_entity_poly.type
_entity_poly.pdbx_seq_one_letter_code
_entity_poly.pdbx_strand_id
1 'polypeptide(L)'
;MASAQLASFKVPVIENEPMLSYSVGSPERKALEAAIVQMEQELPFEVPCVINGKPVKTGKLAKQPIPSDHARHLCTYHEADQATVASAIDGALAAKKEWEAMPWNDRAAIFLKAADLVSKKYRYKLMAATILGQGKNAWQAEIDAAAELSDFFRFGVKYVEELYSQQPSKNAAGCWNRVEYRPLEGFVLAVSPFNFTAIGGNLPGAPALVGNVVVWKPSPAATYSNYIVYQILLEAGVPPGVIQFVPGPPAEVVAQAIGNPNFAALHFTGSTFIFKKLWKDIAANLDKYKGYPRIVGETGGKNFHIVHPSAEIRNAVLQTVRGAFEYQGQKCSALSRLYVASSVWKGGFKDLLLSEIAKIKVGAPQDFSNYMGPVIGRPAFDKITGYIQKAKEAGGEILIGGSGDDSKGYFIQPTVILTKDPKSITMREEIFGPVITAYVYEDADFEQTLDLVNTTSEYALTGAIFASDRKALITATNKLRDAAGNVYYNEKCTGAVVGQQPFGGARASGTNDKAGSISIFYRPWRSFSWSSTCRNNTTDRRASSKLFADAARESEADRGKPPPRKLPVNTGENENWTGEESMQDAVLRMLVDKYKPLRSGTIRSAEEKLKQAPPQISTAQPPSPDLSANTLATVLSPSQSSGSASTPSGSGKTFSANEPLLPSIPGHRPWHTTFKAPSHATTSSIRYGHFPSPSSSRVASSADLKDDKARRLDKETKKRTQDARRLTNAREGTLDYRLGIKGHQGHTRPNPAGMKGWRSLVEERIEKARLQGAFNAVKGRGQPIQRQTDEGNPFIAREEYLMNRIVQRQGAAPPWVEIQGGLCNTSDKDMILNLSNPELESAVSSFREIIRQSWTRRAIRMLTTSQPAALLPALTLSDVQALRDEEWEARERAYHDTALDELNSLVRKYNAMAPYAVRRPYHVRAVELDRAYKDSGEEILQGLARRLQDPTMGGLGTVFGDESDDGQSGSGASAVDQDSTAVLRIRDVIRGWFRWRS
;
A
#
# COMPACT_ATOMS: atom_id res chain seq x y z
N MET A 1 25.00 5.65 18.99
CA MET A 1 24.43 4.39 19.54
C MET A 1 22.94 4.39 19.26
N ALA A 2 22.31 3.25 18.98
CA ALA A 2 20.85 3.20 18.91
C ALA A 2 20.29 3.33 20.34
N SER A 3 19.36 4.26 20.56
CA SER A 3 18.65 4.35 21.84
C SER A 3 17.79 3.11 22.05
N ALA A 4 17.77 2.57 23.27
CA ALA A 4 16.89 1.47 23.60
C ALA A 4 15.44 1.97 23.65
N GLN A 5 14.62 1.63 22.66
CA GLN A 5 13.19 1.92 22.66
C GLN A 5 12.50 1.08 23.75
N LEU A 6 12.31 1.68 24.92
CA LEU A 6 11.64 1.07 26.08
C LEU A 6 10.11 0.97 25.90
N ALA A 7 9.55 1.65 24.91
CA ALA A 7 8.13 1.65 24.58
C ALA A 7 7.90 1.82 23.07
N SER A 8 6.74 1.37 22.58
CA SER A 8 6.22 1.81 21.29
C SER A 8 5.47 3.11 21.47
N PHE A 9 6.05 4.21 20.99
CA PHE A 9 5.36 5.50 20.96
C PHE A 9 4.13 5.46 20.06
N LYS A 10 3.14 6.31 20.37
CA LYS A 10 2.00 6.61 19.52
C LYS A 10 1.91 8.12 19.28
N VAL A 11 1.52 8.54 18.09
CA VAL A 11 1.25 9.95 17.78
C VAL A 11 -0.06 10.42 18.46
N PRO A 12 -0.24 11.73 18.71
CA PRO A 12 -1.51 12.28 19.16
C PRO A 12 -2.65 12.02 18.15
N VAL A 13 -3.90 12.13 18.61
CA VAL A 13 -5.07 12.14 17.70
C VAL A 13 -4.93 13.33 16.74
N ILE A 14 -5.03 13.06 15.44
CA ILE A 14 -4.90 14.05 14.37
C ILE A 14 -6.27 14.31 13.75
N GLU A 15 -6.72 15.55 13.89
CA GLU A 15 -7.87 16.15 13.21
C GLU A 15 -7.39 17.18 12.17
N ASN A 16 -8.28 17.58 11.25
CA ASN A 16 -8.03 18.68 10.32
C ASN A 16 -7.92 20.04 11.06
N GLU A 17 -7.03 20.90 10.61
CA GLU A 17 -6.90 22.29 11.07
C GLU A 17 -8.21 23.07 10.84
N PRO A 18 -8.77 23.75 11.86
CA PRO A 18 -9.94 24.58 11.69
C PRO A 18 -9.70 25.73 10.70
N MET A 19 -10.56 25.82 9.67
CA MET A 19 -10.62 26.93 8.72
C MET A 19 -11.47 28.06 9.30
N LEU A 20 -10.89 29.25 9.47
CA LEU A 20 -11.51 30.42 10.10
C LEU A 20 -12.29 31.30 9.09
N SER A 21 -13.16 32.16 9.62
CA SER A 21 -14.21 32.81 8.82
C SER A 21 -13.79 34.12 8.14
N TYR A 22 -12.92 34.90 8.78
CA TYR A 22 -12.54 36.26 8.38
C TYR A 22 -13.75 37.21 8.19
N SER A 23 -14.83 36.94 8.92
CA SER A 23 -16.05 37.75 8.96
C SER A 23 -15.79 39.16 9.50
N VAL A 24 -16.65 40.12 9.14
CA VAL A 24 -16.47 41.53 9.51
C VAL A 24 -16.46 41.69 11.03
N GLY A 25 -15.41 42.31 11.57
CA GLY A 25 -15.23 42.54 13.00
C GLY A 25 -14.58 41.39 13.79
N SER A 26 -14.40 40.22 13.19
CA SER A 26 -13.84 39.03 13.85
C SER A 26 -12.36 39.20 14.26
N PRO A 27 -11.87 38.47 15.29
CA PRO A 27 -10.49 38.60 15.75
C PRO A 27 -9.48 38.10 14.72
N GLU A 28 -9.78 37.01 13.98
CA GLU A 28 -8.89 36.48 12.94
C GLU A 28 -8.76 37.46 11.77
N ARG A 29 -9.83 38.21 11.46
CA ARG A 29 -9.82 39.24 10.43
C ARG A 29 -8.89 40.39 10.82
N LYS A 30 -9.06 40.94 12.02
CA LYS A 30 -8.21 42.03 12.55
C LYS A 30 -6.74 41.64 12.62
N ALA A 31 -6.43 40.40 13.03
CA ALA A 31 -5.07 39.89 13.08
C ALA A 31 -4.44 39.73 11.67
N LEU A 32 -5.23 39.30 10.68
CA LEU A 32 -4.77 39.22 9.29
C LEU A 32 -4.61 40.59 8.63
N GLU A 33 -5.56 41.50 8.82
CA GLU A 33 -5.47 42.89 8.35
C GLU A 33 -4.23 43.59 8.92
N ALA A 34 -3.97 43.45 10.23
CA ALA A 34 -2.75 43.96 10.87
C ALA A 34 -1.46 43.32 10.31
N ALA A 35 -1.45 42.01 10.08
CA ALA A 35 -0.29 41.31 9.50
C ALA A 35 0.00 41.72 8.05
N ILE A 36 -1.03 42.02 7.25
CA ILE A 36 -0.88 42.59 5.91
C ILE A 36 -0.29 44.00 5.99
N VAL A 37 -0.86 44.89 6.82
CA VAL A 37 -0.38 46.28 6.97
C VAL A 37 1.07 46.33 7.46
N GLN A 38 1.44 45.53 8.47
CA GLN A 38 2.83 45.40 8.92
C GLN A 38 3.72 44.90 7.77
N MET A 39 3.28 43.87 7.03
CA MET A 39 4.06 43.33 5.93
C MET A 39 4.27 44.33 4.80
N GLU A 40 3.27 45.17 4.48
CA GLU A 40 3.39 46.22 3.47
C GLU A 40 4.31 47.39 3.88
N GLN A 41 4.52 47.59 5.18
CA GLN A 41 5.49 48.56 5.75
C GLN A 41 6.92 48.01 5.76
N GLU A 42 7.10 46.69 5.89
CA GLU A 42 8.41 46.00 5.91
C GLU A 42 9.00 45.75 4.49
N LEU A 43 8.35 46.21 3.40
CA LEU A 43 8.77 45.90 2.02
C LEU A 43 9.93 46.76 1.49
N PRO A 44 10.80 46.19 0.63
CA PRO A 44 10.86 44.80 0.19
C PRO A 44 11.75 43.94 1.10
N PHE A 45 11.34 42.69 1.36
CA PHE A 45 12.19 41.75 2.12
C PHE A 45 13.40 41.29 1.31
N GLU A 46 14.49 40.94 2.00
CA GLU A 46 15.62 40.22 1.42
C GLU A 46 15.53 38.72 1.73
N VAL A 47 15.61 37.87 0.71
CA VAL A 47 15.60 36.39 0.87
C VAL A 47 16.93 35.80 0.36
N PRO A 48 17.78 35.27 1.24
CA PRO A 48 19.01 34.59 0.84
C PRO A 48 18.71 33.15 0.35
N CYS A 49 19.68 32.53 -0.33
CA CYS A 49 19.76 31.07 -0.32
C CYS A 49 20.09 30.60 1.12
N VAL A 50 19.65 29.41 1.54
CA VAL A 50 20.03 28.88 2.86
C VAL A 50 20.67 27.51 2.71
N ILE A 51 21.98 27.46 3.00
CA ILE A 51 22.81 26.25 2.89
C ILE A 51 23.30 25.89 4.30
N ASN A 52 23.03 24.66 4.73
CA ASN A 52 23.40 24.16 6.06
C ASN A 52 22.91 25.09 7.19
N GLY A 53 21.67 25.57 7.06
CA GLY A 53 21.03 26.51 7.99
C GLY A 53 21.60 27.93 7.99
N LYS A 54 22.60 28.24 7.15
CA LYS A 54 23.26 29.56 7.08
C LYS A 54 22.82 30.32 5.82
N PRO A 55 22.52 31.63 5.93
CA PRO A 55 22.17 32.45 4.77
C PRO A 55 23.38 32.67 3.86
N VAL A 56 23.19 32.42 2.56
CA VAL A 56 24.17 32.63 1.49
C VAL A 56 23.63 33.72 0.57
N LYS A 57 24.41 34.81 0.44
CA LYS A 57 24.12 35.96 -0.41
C LYS A 57 25.01 35.88 -1.66
N THR A 58 24.43 35.46 -2.79
CA THR A 58 25.17 35.26 -4.06
C THR A 58 25.41 36.55 -4.84
N GLY A 59 24.78 37.66 -4.44
CA GLY A 59 24.85 38.95 -5.16
C GLY A 59 24.03 39.00 -6.45
N LYS A 60 23.70 37.85 -7.05
CA LYS A 60 22.78 37.73 -8.19
C LYS A 60 21.34 37.89 -7.69
N LEU A 61 20.80 39.11 -7.79
CA LEU A 61 19.48 39.45 -7.25
C LEU A 61 18.36 39.31 -8.29
N ALA A 62 17.25 38.70 -7.89
CA ALA A 62 15.98 38.68 -8.63
C ALA A 62 14.82 39.12 -7.71
N LYS A 63 13.65 39.42 -8.28
CA LYS A 63 12.50 39.99 -7.55
C LYS A 63 11.27 39.08 -7.61
N GLN A 64 10.47 39.07 -6.55
CA GLN A 64 9.09 38.58 -6.56
C GLN A 64 8.14 39.81 -6.60
N PRO A 65 7.58 40.20 -7.77
CA PRO A 65 6.59 41.27 -7.86
C PRO A 65 5.34 40.98 -7.03
N ILE A 66 4.62 42.02 -6.62
CA ILE A 66 3.27 41.89 -6.06
C ILE A 66 2.29 41.82 -7.24
N PRO A 67 1.53 40.73 -7.45
CA PRO A 67 0.76 40.58 -8.70
C PRO A 67 -0.37 41.61 -8.89
N SER A 68 -0.82 42.28 -7.81
CA SER A 68 -1.84 43.33 -7.80
C SER A 68 -1.28 44.76 -7.91
N ASP A 69 0.04 44.92 -7.82
CA ASP A 69 0.77 46.19 -7.84
C ASP A 69 2.20 45.89 -8.33
N HIS A 70 2.36 45.55 -9.61
CA HIS A 70 3.56 44.88 -10.14
C HIS A 70 4.80 45.78 -10.22
N ALA A 71 4.62 47.10 -10.04
CA ALA A 71 5.70 48.04 -9.76
C ALA A 71 6.35 47.83 -8.38
N ARG A 72 5.58 47.30 -7.40
CA ARG A 72 6.07 46.88 -6.09
C ARG A 72 6.48 45.40 -6.12
N HIS A 73 7.36 45.02 -5.20
CA HIS A 73 7.83 43.64 -5.06
C HIS A 73 7.85 43.26 -3.57
N LEU A 74 7.42 42.04 -3.27
CA LEU A 74 7.33 41.50 -1.92
C LEU A 74 8.73 41.22 -1.36
N CYS A 75 9.58 40.57 -2.16
CA CYS A 75 10.98 40.38 -1.82
C CYS A 75 11.92 40.55 -3.01
N THR A 76 13.15 40.94 -2.72
CA THR A 76 14.31 40.65 -3.56
C THR A 76 15.01 39.41 -3.00
N TYR A 77 15.35 38.45 -3.86
CA TYR A 77 15.96 37.18 -3.46
C TYR A 77 17.28 36.93 -4.18
N HIS A 78 18.21 36.26 -3.49
CA HIS A 78 19.49 35.81 -4.05
C HIS A 78 19.27 34.54 -4.87
N GLU A 79 19.65 34.57 -6.13
CA GLU A 79 19.63 33.40 -7.01
C GLU A 79 20.81 32.48 -6.71
N ALA A 80 20.54 31.20 -6.47
CA ALA A 80 21.55 30.15 -6.37
C ALA A 80 22.30 30.01 -7.70
N ASP A 81 23.62 30.21 -7.64
CA ASP A 81 24.55 29.90 -8.71
C ASP A 81 25.04 28.44 -8.62
N GLN A 82 25.89 28.02 -9.56
CA GLN A 82 26.35 26.63 -9.60
C GLN A 82 27.18 26.23 -8.37
N ALA A 83 27.94 27.16 -7.79
CA ALA A 83 28.67 26.91 -6.55
C ALA A 83 27.72 26.71 -5.36
N THR A 84 26.67 27.52 -5.25
CA THR A 84 25.65 27.43 -4.21
C THR A 84 24.85 26.13 -4.31
N VAL A 85 24.49 25.70 -5.52
CA VAL A 85 23.77 24.41 -5.73
C VAL A 85 24.67 23.20 -5.46
N ALA A 86 25.97 23.26 -5.78
CA ALA A 86 26.92 22.20 -5.40
C ALA A 86 27.02 22.09 -3.86
N SER A 87 27.27 23.22 -3.19
CA SER A 87 27.35 23.32 -1.73
C SER A 87 26.06 22.86 -1.03
N ALA A 88 24.89 23.12 -1.63
CA ALA A 88 23.61 22.59 -1.19
C ALA A 88 23.58 21.05 -1.22
N ILE A 89 23.94 20.44 -2.35
CA ILE A 89 23.94 18.98 -2.52
C ILE A 89 24.93 18.33 -1.54
N ASP A 90 26.15 18.83 -1.46
CA ASP A 90 27.19 18.25 -0.59
C ASP A 90 26.83 18.39 0.89
N GLY A 91 26.30 19.56 1.30
CA GLY A 91 25.78 19.79 2.64
C GLY A 91 24.59 18.90 3.01
N ALA A 92 23.70 18.64 2.06
CA ALA A 92 22.57 17.73 2.25
C ALA A 92 23.05 16.29 2.46
N LEU A 93 23.96 15.83 1.60
CA LEU A 93 24.57 14.50 1.70
C LEU A 93 25.35 14.31 3.01
N ALA A 94 26.00 15.37 3.52
CA ALA A 94 26.67 15.35 4.82
C ALA A 94 25.67 15.19 6.00
N ALA A 95 24.58 15.96 6.01
CA ALA A 95 23.55 15.89 7.06
C ALA A 95 22.79 14.55 7.08
N LYS A 96 22.74 13.84 5.93
CA LYS A 96 21.89 12.65 5.73
C LYS A 96 22.08 11.56 6.78
N LYS A 97 23.33 11.21 7.09
CA LYS A 97 23.67 10.08 7.95
C LYS A 97 23.15 10.24 9.39
N GLU A 98 23.12 11.47 9.89
CA GLU A 98 22.59 11.78 11.21
C GLU A 98 21.05 11.83 11.18
N TRP A 99 20.48 12.47 10.15
CA TRP A 99 19.04 12.60 10.00
C TRP A 99 18.31 11.27 9.77
N GLU A 100 18.87 10.35 8.99
CA GLU A 100 18.29 9.01 8.79
C GLU A 100 18.37 8.15 10.06
N ALA A 101 19.43 8.32 10.85
CA ALA A 101 19.67 7.62 12.12
C ALA A 101 18.88 8.19 13.32
N MET A 102 18.31 9.39 13.20
CA MET A 102 17.41 9.95 14.21
C MET A 102 16.19 9.02 14.42
N PRO A 103 15.75 8.76 15.66
CA PRO A 103 14.54 7.98 15.90
C PRO A 103 13.32 8.63 15.25
N TRP A 104 12.42 7.79 14.72
CA TRP A 104 11.23 8.25 14.00
C TRP A 104 10.33 9.15 14.85
N ASN A 105 10.15 8.84 16.14
CA ASN A 105 9.40 9.65 17.09
C ASN A 105 9.91 11.09 17.19
N ASP A 106 11.23 11.30 17.08
CA ASP A 106 11.85 12.62 17.20
C ASP A 106 11.71 13.41 15.88
N ARG A 107 11.84 12.73 14.72
CA ARG A 107 11.45 13.31 13.42
C ARG A 107 9.96 13.70 13.39
N ALA A 108 9.08 12.84 13.91
CA ALA A 108 7.64 13.12 13.98
C ALA A 108 7.33 14.36 14.84
N ALA A 109 7.98 14.49 16.00
CA ALA A 109 7.82 15.63 16.89
C ALA A 109 8.16 16.97 16.21
N ILE A 110 9.21 17.01 15.37
CA ILE A 110 9.59 18.19 14.58
C ILE A 110 8.45 18.60 13.62
N PHE A 111 7.85 17.68 12.88
CA PHE A 111 6.78 18.04 11.94
C PHE A 111 5.45 18.37 12.63
N LEU A 112 5.12 17.74 13.76
CA LEU A 112 4.01 18.17 14.61
C LEU A 112 4.24 19.59 15.17
N LYS A 113 5.47 19.92 15.58
CA LYS A 113 5.85 21.27 16.01
C LYS A 113 5.77 22.28 14.86
N ALA A 114 6.15 21.90 13.64
CA ALA A 114 6.03 22.75 12.46
C ALA A 114 4.56 23.09 12.15
N ALA A 115 3.65 22.10 12.19
CA ALA A 115 2.20 22.34 12.06
C ALA A 115 1.70 23.32 13.14
N ASP A 116 2.12 23.14 14.39
CA ASP A 116 1.70 24.01 15.49
C ASP A 116 2.26 25.45 15.37
N LEU A 117 3.43 25.62 14.76
CA LEU A 117 3.97 26.93 14.40
C LEU A 117 3.19 27.59 13.25
N VAL A 118 2.77 26.83 12.24
CA VAL A 118 1.90 27.31 11.14
C VAL A 118 0.54 27.74 11.68
N SER A 119 -0.17 26.86 12.41
CA SER A 119 -1.51 27.12 12.94
C SER A 119 -1.58 28.34 13.87
N LYS A 120 -0.50 28.61 14.62
CA LYS A 120 -0.45 29.57 15.72
C LYS A 120 0.48 30.76 15.40
N LYS A 121 1.78 30.63 15.71
CA LYS A 121 2.76 31.75 15.70
C LYS A 121 2.88 32.43 14.33
N TYR A 122 2.84 31.67 13.25
CA TYR A 122 3.10 32.17 11.90
C TYR A 122 1.86 32.39 11.04
N ARG A 123 0.66 31.93 11.44
CA ARG A 123 -0.55 31.86 10.59
C ARG A 123 -0.76 33.13 9.77
N TYR A 124 -0.96 34.27 10.45
CA TYR A 124 -1.27 35.54 9.79
C TYR A 124 -0.10 36.10 8.97
N LYS A 125 1.16 35.88 9.38
CA LYS A 125 2.34 36.30 8.58
C LYS A 125 2.49 35.47 7.31
N LEU A 126 2.27 34.16 7.40
CA LEU A 126 2.36 33.25 6.25
C LEU A 126 1.17 33.42 5.28
N MET A 127 -0.03 33.70 5.81
CA MET A 127 -1.18 34.13 5.03
C MET A 127 -0.92 35.46 4.33
N ALA A 128 -0.46 36.51 5.04
CA ALA A 128 -0.15 37.82 4.44
C ALA A 128 0.89 37.71 3.31
N ALA A 129 1.94 36.91 3.50
CA ALA A 129 2.93 36.61 2.46
C ALA A 129 2.31 35.93 1.22
N THR A 130 1.32 35.05 1.44
CA THR A 130 0.61 34.34 0.37
C THR A 130 -0.42 35.25 -0.33
N ILE A 131 -1.06 36.16 0.39
CA ILE A 131 -1.99 37.17 -0.13
C ILE A 131 -1.24 38.15 -1.06
N LEU A 132 -0.21 38.81 -0.53
CA LEU A 132 0.58 39.82 -1.26
C LEU A 132 1.45 39.19 -2.36
N GLY A 133 2.03 38.02 -2.10
CA GLY A 133 3.02 37.40 -2.98
C GLY A 133 2.44 36.55 -4.10
N GLN A 134 1.24 35.98 -3.90
CA GLN A 134 0.62 35.03 -4.84
C GLN A 134 -0.77 35.46 -5.32
N GLY A 135 -1.33 36.57 -4.82
CA GLY A 135 -2.61 37.14 -5.27
C GLY A 135 -3.87 36.54 -4.62
N LYS A 136 -3.73 35.74 -3.55
CA LYS A 136 -4.86 35.08 -2.88
C LYS A 136 -5.67 36.05 -2.03
N ASN A 137 -6.99 35.88 -1.97
CA ASN A 137 -7.82 36.51 -0.93
C ASN A 137 -7.69 35.75 0.41
N ALA A 138 -8.23 36.31 1.50
CA ALA A 138 -8.12 35.74 2.85
C ALA A 138 -8.53 34.25 2.92
N TRP A 139 -9.68 33.87 2.36
CA TRP A 139 -10.14 32.48 2.35
C TRP A 139 -9.22 31.55 1.55
N GLN A 140 -8.76 31.98 0.36
CA GLN A 140 -7.84 31.17 -0.46
C GLN A 140 -6.45 31.03 0.16
N ALA A 141 -6.02 32.00 0.99
CA ALA A 141 -4.78 31.92 1.75
C ALA A 141 -4.93 31.06 3.02
N GLU A 142 -6.08 31.08 3.69
CA GLU A 142 -6.38 30.28 4.88
C GLU A 142 -6.37 28.78 4.55
N ILE A 143 -7.16 28.36 3.55
CA ILE A 143 -7.30 26.94 3.22
C ILE A 143 -5.99 26.30 2.75
N ASP A 144 -5.07 27.11 2.18
CA ASP A 144 -3.75 26.70 1.70
C ASP A 144 -2.68 26.86 2.79
N ALA A 145 -2.29 28.11 3.05
CA ALA A 145 -1.07 28.44 3.77
C ALA A 145 -1.16 28.20 5.29
N ALA A 146 -2.37 28.05 5.82
CA ALA A 146 -2.61 27.63 7.19
C ALA A 146 -3.12 26.18 7.25
N ALA A 147 -4.32 25.90 6.72
CA ALA A 147 -5.00 24.63 6.94
C ALA A 147 -4.32 23.45 6.21
N GLU A 148 -4.23 23.48 4.89
CA GLU A 148 -3.63 22.40 4.08
C GLU A 148 -2.14 22.17 4.45
N LEU A 149 -1.37 23.24 4.76
CA LEU A 149 0.01 23.11 5.21
C LEU A 149 0.13 22.43 6.58
N SER A 150 -0.65 22.85 7.58
CA SER A 150 -0.66 22.19 8.90
C SER A 150 -1.10 20.74 8.79
N ASP A 151 -2.10 20.45 7.95
CA ASP A 151 -2.61 19.09 7.77
C ASP A 151 -1.63 18.19 7.01
N PHE A 152 -0.89 18.67 6.01
CA PHE A 152 0.17 17.89 5.37
C PHE A 152 1.23 17.42 6.38
N PHE A 153 1.59 18.26 7.36
CA PHE A 153 2.53 17.87 8.40
C PHE A 153 1.90 16.92 9.44
N ARG A 154 0.67 17.20 9.93
CA ARG A 154 0.01 16.34 10.93
C ARG A 154 -0.43 14.98 10.38
N PHE A 155 -1.14 14.96 9.26
CA PHE A 155 -1.53 13.70 8.59
C PHE A 155 -0.30 13.00 8.00
N GLY A 156 0.71 13.72 7.54
CA GLY A 156 2.00 13.12 7.13
C GLY A 156 2.62 12.30 8.27
N VAL A 157 2.64 12.83 9.49
CA VAL A 157 3.09 12.10 10.68
C VAL A 157 2.22 10.87 10.96
N LYS A 158 0.88 10.99 10.89
CA LYS A 158 -0.04 9.86 11.04
C LYS A 158 0.22 8.76 9.99
N TYR A 159 0.36 9.11 8.72
CA TYR A 159 0.59 8.14 7.64
C TYR A 159 1.94 7.44 7.74
N VAL A 160 2.98 8.09 8.27
CA VAL A 160 4.27 7.42 8.49
C VAL A 160 4.24 6.49 9.72
N GLU A 161 3.44 6.78 10.76
CA GLU A 161 3.15 5.81 11.83
C GLU A 161 2.40 4.58 11.26
N GLU A 162 1.31 4.82 10.53
CA GLU A 162 0.52 3.76 9.87
C GLU A 162 1.39 2.90 8.96
N LEU A 163 2.29 3.50 8.18
CA LEU A 163 3.27 2.82 7.33
C LEU A 163 4.23 1.96 8.14
N TYR A 164 4.82 2.51 9.20
CA TYR A 164 5.82 1.83 10.03
C TYR A 164 5.24 0.64 10.80
N SER A 165 3.95 0.69 11.14
CA SER A 165 3.22 -0.42 11.76
C SER A 165 3.12 -1.67 10.87
N GLN A 166 3.30 -1.54 9.54
CA GLN A 166 3.15 -2.64 8.60
C GLN A 166 4.37 -3.56 8.63
N GLN A 167 4.17 -4.75 9.21
CA GLN A 167 5.20 -5.77 9.40
C GLN A 167 4.73 -7.14 8.88
N PRO A 168 5.64 -8.09 8.60
CA PRO A 168 5.27 -9.42 8.08
C PRO A 168 4.34 -10.17 9.03
N SER A 169 3.09 -10.39 8.61
CA SER A 169 2.02 -10.99 9.42
C SER A 169 2.23 -12.47 9.78
N LYS A 170 3.20 -13.15 9.14
CA LYS A 170 3.57 -14.54 9.44
C LYS A 170 5.09 -14.70 9.47
N ASN A 171 5.53 -15.53 10.41
CA ASN A 171 6.93 -15.89 10.63
C ASN A 171 7.05 -17.42 10.61
N ALA A 172 8.13 -17.94 10.00
CA ALA A 172 8.42 -19.37 10.03
C ALA A 172 8.95 -19.79 11.42
N ALA A 173 8.73 -21.04 11.82
CA ALA A 173 9.15 -21.53 13.14
C ALA A 173 10.68 -21.41 13.33
N GLY A 174 11.09 -20.57 14.29
CA GLY A 174 12.50 -20.26 14.56
C GLY A 174 13.05 -19.03 13.82
N CYS A 175 12.25 -18.36 12.99
CA CYS A 175 12.63 -17.11 12.32
C CYS A 175 11.83 -15.92 12.84
N TRP A 176 12.45 -14.74 12.90
CA TRP A 176 11.77 -13.45 13.07
C TRP A 176 12.11 -12.54 11.90
N ASN A 177 11.09 -12.26 11.08
CA ASN A 177 11.16 -11.34 9.94
C ASN A 177 10.71 -9.93 10.38
N ARG A 178 11.36 -8.90 9.84
CA ARG A 178 11.00 -7.48 9.99
C ARG A 178 11.20 -6.75 8.68
N VAL A 179 10.35 -5.75 8.41
CA VAL A 179 10.54 -4.79 7.30
C VAL A 179 11.11 -3.49 7.86
N GLU A 180 12.24 -3.08 7.33
CA GLU A 180 12.87 -1.79 7.56
C GLU A 180 12.51 -0.85 6.40
N TYR A 181 11.86 0.27 6.74
CA TYR A 181 11.59 1.37 5.82
C TYR A 181 12.77 2.34 5.86
N ARG A 182 13.72 2.17 4.94
CA ARG A 182 14.92 3.03 4.84
C ARG A 182 14.66 4.17 3.86
N PRO A 183 15.11 5.42 4.14
CA PRO A 183 15.04 6.50 3.16
C PRO A 183 15.82 6.16 1.89
N LEU A 184 15.65 6.94 0.83
CA LEU A 184 16.46 6.80 -0.37
C LEU A 184 17.93 7.11 -0.05
N GLU A 185 18.84 6.44 -0.76
CA GLU A 185 20.26 6.76 -0.76
C GLU A 185 20.51 7.92 -1.73
N GLY A 186 21.18 8.98 -1.27
CA GLY A 186 21.33 10.24 -2.02
C GLY A 186 20.42 11.35 -1.49
N PHE A 187 20.03 12.28 -2.37
CA PHE A 187 19.17 13.44 -2.04
C PHE A 187 17.94 13.54 -2.95
N VAL A 188 16.89 14.22 -2.46
CA VAL A 188 15.68 14.54 -3.21
C VAL A 188 15.75 15.97 -3.73
N LEU A 189 15.36 16.20 -4.99
CA LEU A 189 15.12 17.53 -5.53
C LEU A 189 13.63 17.87 -5.42
N ALA A 190 13.29 18.85 -4.58
CA ALA A 190 11.93 19.39 -4.46
C ALA A 190 11.77 20.63 -5.34
N VAL A 191 10.79 20.63 -6.25
CA VAL A 191 10.50 21.75 -7.16
C VAL A 191 9.04 22.16 -6.97
N SER A 192 8.81 23.27 -6.27
CA SER A 192 7.46 23.71 -5.89
C SER A 192 6.88 24.79 -6.82
N PRO A 193 5.55 24.82 -7.01
CA PRO A 193 4.86 25.78 -7.86
C PRO A 193 4.61 27.10 -7.10
N PHE A 194 3.92 28.05 -7.74
CA PHE A 194 3.50 29.30 -7.09
C PHE A 194 2.14 29.19 -6.39
N ASN A 195 1.29 28.24 -6.78
CA ASN A 195 -0.15 28.35 -6.57
C ASN A 195 -0.64 27.84 -5.21
N PHE A 196 0.18 27.11 -4.47
CA PHE A 196 -0.09 26.67 -3.10
C PHE A 196 1.19 26.71 -2.26
N THR A 197 1.14 27.45 -1.16
CA THR A 197 2.18 27.50 -0.12
C THR A 197 2.26 26.17 0.64
N ALA A 198 1.14 25.45 0.78
CA ALA A 198 1.04 24.10 1.32
C ALA A 198 1.86 23.08 0.51
N ILE A 199 1.67 23.06 -0.82
CA ILE A 199 2.48 22.24 -1.73
C ILE A 199 3.96 22.66 -1.64
N GLY A 200 4.21 23.96 -1.48
CA GLY A 200 5.51 24.54 -1.12
C GLY A 200 6.21 23.81 0.03
N GLY A 201 5.53 23.68 1.18
CA GLY A 201 6.07 22.97 2.36
C GLY A 201 6.04 21.44 2.28
N ASN A 202 5.03 20.86 1.62
CA ASN A 202 4.86 19.41 1.53
C ASN A 202 5.89 18.72 0.61
N LEU A 203 6.23 19.33 -0.53
CA LEU A 203 7.19 18.74 -1.47
C LEU A 203 8.59 18.48 -0.85
N PRO A 204 9.18 19.37 -0.04
CA PRO A 204 10.37 19.06 0.76
C PRO A 204 10.05 18.37 2.10
N GLY A 205 8.92 18.68 2.74
CA GLY A 205 8.57 18.16 4.05
C GLY A 205 8.32 16.65 4.08
N ALA A 206 7.54 16.13 3.12
CA ALA A 206 7.22 14.70 3.04
C ALA A 206 8.46 13.79 2.89
N PRO A 207 9.42 14.05 1.98
CA PRO A 207 10.67 13.28 1.91
C PRO A 207 11.60 13.54 3.12
N ALA A 208 11.56 14.73 3.74
CA ALA A 208 12.36 15.00 4.94
C ALA A 208 11.87 14.23 6.17
N LEU A 209 10.56 14.21 6.46
CA LEU A 209 9.93 13.48 7.57
C LEU A 209 10.39 12.01 7.68
N VAL A 210 10.56 11.37 6.52
CA VAL A 210 10.96 9.96 6.39
C VAL A 210 12.48 9.71 6.44
N GLY A 211 13.30 10.74 6.66
CA GLY A 211 14.75 10.61 6.78
C GLY A 211 15.55 10.84 5.48
N ASN A 212 14.96 11.39 4.42
CA ASN A 212 15.75 11.90 3.28
C ASN A 212 16.23 13.33 3.55
N VAL A 213 17.17 13.76 2.73
CA VAL A 213 17.67 15.14 2.65
C VAL A 213 17.29 15.75 1.30
N VAL A 214 17.06 17.06 1.29
CA VAL A 214 16.34 17.74 0.21
C VAL A 214 17.05 19.01 -0.26
N VAL A 215 17.19 19.15 -1.57
CA VAL A 215 17.50 20.42 -2.25
C VAL A 215 16.19 21.00 -2.77
N TRP A 216 15.75 22.13 -2.20
CA TRP A 216 14.44 22.73 -2.50
C TRP A 216 14.57 23.99 -3.34
N LYS A 217 14.02 23.93 -4.56
CA LYS A 217 13.97 25.01 -5.54
C LYS A 217 12.54 25.59 -5.59
N PRO A 218 12.23 26.67 -4.85
CA PRO A 218 10.90 27.27 -4.81
C PRO A 218 10.57 28.05 -6.09
N SER A 219 9.29 28.20 -6.41
CA SER A 219 8.82 29.07 -7.49
C SER A 219 9.19 30.54 -7.21
N PRO A 220 9.77 31.28 -8.19
CA PRO A 220 10.03 32.73 -8.08
C PRO A 220 8.85 33.57 -7.60
N ALA A 221 7.63 33.17 -7.96
CA ALA A 221 6.39 33.87 -7.59
C ALA A 221 5.78 33.41 -6.25
N ALA A 222 6.52 32.62 -5.47
CA ALA A 222 6.16 32.24 -4.09
C ALA A 222 7.42 32.15 -3.21
N THR A 223 8.49 32.89 -3.54
CA THR A 223 9.77 32.80 -2.83
C THR A 223 9.67 33.18 -1.36
N TYR A 224 8.99 34.28 -1.03
CA TYR A 224 8.91 34.78 0.36
C TYR A 224 8.03 33.91 1.28
N SER A 225 6.88 33.45 0.81
CA SER A 225 6.01 32.53 1.56
C SER A 225 6.71 31.18 1.80
N ASN A 226 7.34 30.61 0.76
CA ASN A 226 8.17 29.42 0.90
C ASN A 226 9.37 29.61 1.84
N TYR A 227 9.98 30.80 1.86
CA TYR A 227 11.06 31.14 2.81
C TYR A 227 10.55 31.19 4.26
N ILE A 228 9.34 31.69 4.51
CA ILE A 228 8.72 31.61 5.85
C ILE A 228 8.49 30.14 6.24
N VAL A 229 8.01 29.28 5.33
CA VAL A 229 7.86 27.84 5.61
C VAL A 229 9.22 27.18 5.90
N TYR A 230 10.29 27.57 5.21
CA TYR A 230 11.64 27.13 5.54
C TYR A 230 12.06 27.54 6.97
N GLN A 231 11.84 28.80 7.36
CA GLN A 231 12.14 29.29 8.71
C GLN A 231 11.30 28.58 9.78
N ILE A 232 10.04 28.25 9.49
CA ILE A 232 9.18 27.45 10.39
C ILE A 232 9.76 26.04 10.59
N LEU A 233 10.20 25.38 9.52
CA LEU A 233 10.82 24.04 9.61
C LEU A 233 12.13 24.07 10.41
N LEU A 234 12.93 25.12 10.25
CA LEU A 234 14.17 25.32 11.02
C LEU A 234 13.88 25.58 12.51
N GLU A 235 12.92 26.44 12.84
CA GLU A 235 12.49 26.68 14.24
C GLU A 235 11.81 25.44 14.87
N ALA A 236 11.13 24.63 14.07
CA ALA A 236 10.56 23.37 14.53
C ALA A 236 11.61 22.30 14.88
N GLY A 237 12.86 22.50 14.46
CA GLY A 237 13.98 21.60 14.76
C GLY A 237 14.46 20.73 13.61
N VAL A 238 14.07 20.99 12.36
CA VAL A 238 14.68 20.31 11.19
C VAL A 238 16.18 20.65 11.16
N PRO A 239 17.10 19.66 11.25
CA PRO A 239 18.52 19.96 11.40
C PRO A 239 19.11 20.73 10.20
N PRO A 240 20.06 21.65 10.45
CA PRO A 240 20.76 22.38 9.38
C PRO A 240 21.32 21.46 8.31
N GLY A 241 20.92 21.68 7.05
CA GLY A 241 21.36 20.90 5.89
C GLY A 241 20.38 19.81 5.44
N VAL A 242 19.43 19.38 6.28
CA VAL A 242 18.41 18.39 5.90
C VAL A 242 17.48 18.91 4.79
N ILE A 243 17.16 20.21 4.83
CA ILE A 243 16.55 20.94 3.73
C ILE A 243 17.45 22.13 3.38
N GLN A 244 17.77 22.28 2.09
CA GLN A 244 18.54 23.39 1.54
C GLN A 244 17.62 24.27 0.71
N PHE A 245 17.63 25.58 0.95
CA PHE A 245 16.74 26.53 0.27
C PHE A 245 17.50 27.22 -0.87
N VAL A 246 17.19 26.85 -2.12
CA VAL A 246 17.88 27.34 -3.34
C VAL A 246 16.89 27.98 -4.34
N PRO A 247 16.35 29.19 -4.02
CA PRO A 247 15.70 30.02 -5.03
C PRO A 247 16.69 30.39 -6.14
N GLY A 248 16.22 30.55 -7.38
CA GLY A 248 17.09 30.77 -8.55
C GLY A 248 16.55 30.19 -9.86
N PRO A 249 17.35 30.23 -10.94
CA PRO A 249 16.91 29.90 -12.29
C PRO A 249 16.45 28.43 -12.39
N PRO A 250 15.23 28.15 -12.87
CA PRO A 250 14.72 26.77 -12.90
C PRO A 250 15.57 25.81 -13.73
N ALA A 251 16.16 26.27 -14.83
CA ALA A 251 16.97 25.42 -15.70
C ALA A 251 18.32 25.05 -15.05
N GLU A 252 19.05 26.02 -14.51
CA GLU A 252 20.40 25.85 -13.96
C GLU A 252 20.38 24.93 -12.73
N VAL A 253 19.55 25.27 -11.73
CA VAL A 253 19.47 24.53 -10.46
C VAL A 253 19.03 23.08 -10.69
N VAL A 254 18.04 22.86 -11.56
CA VAL A 254 17.50 21.52 -11.82
C VAL A 254 18.43 20.69 -12.69
N ALA A 255 19.07 21.26 -13.71
CA ALA A 255 20.04 20.55 -14.55
C ALA A 255 21.26 20.08 -13.74
N GLN A 256 21.76 20.90 -12.80
CA GLN A 256 22.87 20.52 -11.94
C GLN A 256 22.49 19.43 -10.92
N ALA A 257 21.30 19.54 -10.31
CA ALA A 257 20.80 18.54 -9.37
C ALA A 257 20.56 17.19 -10.05
N ILE A 258 19.86 17.17 -11.20
CA ILE A 258 19.66 15.96 -12.03
C ILE A 258 21.00 15.46 -12.59
N GLY A 259 21.99 16.34 -12.75
CA GLY A 259 23.36 15.99 -13.17
C GLY A 259 24.22 15.31 -12.11
N ASN A 260 23.78 15.15 -10.86
CA ASN A 260 24.58 14.58 -9.77
C ASN A 260 24.37 13.05 -9.62
N PRO A 261 25.44 12.22 -9.49
CA PRO A 261 25.31 10.76 -9.28
C PRO A 261 24.51 10.32 -8.04
N ASN A 262 24.36 11.20 -7.05
CA ASN A 262 23.61 10.97 -5.81
C ASN A 262 22.16 11.49 -5.87
N PHE A 263 21.68 11.91 -7.04
CA PHE A 263 20.29 12.29 -7.25
C PHE A 263 19.37 11.06 -7.09
N ALA A 264 18.46 11.10 -6.12
CA ALA A 264 17.69 9.94 -5.69
C ALA A 264 16.18 10.05 -6.01
N ALA A 265 15.64 11.26 -6.07
CA ALA A 265 14.26 11.50 -6.49
C ALA A 265 14.00 12.93 -6.97
N LEU A 266 13.05 13.08 -7.89
CA LEU A 266 12.37 14.33 -8.18
C LEU A 266 11.01 14.32 -7.47
N HIS A 267 10.72 15.36 -6.68
CA HIS A 267 9.39 15.64 -6.14
C HIS A 267 8.91 16.99 -6.68
N PHE A 268 7.95 16.95 -7.61
CA PHE A 268 7.62 18.07 -8.48
C PHE A 268 6.13 18.42 -8.44
N THR A 269 5.81 19.71 -8.48
CA THR A 269 4.49 20.15 -8.97
C THR A 269 4.66 21.37 -9.86
N GLY A 270 4.05 21.34 -11.05
CA GLY A 270 4.24 22.35 -12.09
C GLY A 270 3.72 21.92 -13.45
N SER A 271 4.16 22.57 -14.53
CA SER A 271 3.57 22.31 -15.85
C SER A 271 3.98 20.97 -16.45
N THR A 272 3.01 20.35 -17.13
CA THR A 272 3.11 19.06 -17.82
C THR A 272 4.26 19.00 -18.82
N PHE A 273 4.53 20.09 -19.53
CA PHE A 273 5.65 20.20 -20.47
C PHE A 273 7.01 20.06 -19.75
N ILE A 274 7.19 20.78 -18.64
CA ILE A 274 8.43 20.72 -17.85
C ILE A 274 8.58 19.33 -17.24
N PHE A 275 7.54 18.74 -16.66
CA PHE A 275 7.61 17.38 -16.12
C PHE A 275 7.97 16.33 -17.18
N LYS A 276 7.33 16.37 -18.36
CA LYS A 276 7.65 15.52 -19.52
C LYS A 276 9.08 15.78 -20.05
N LYS A 277 9.69 16.95 -19.82
CA LYS A 277 11.11 17.23 -20.11
C LYS A 277 12.02 16.62 -19.04
N LEU A 278 11.80 16.93 -17.76
CA LEU A 278 12.63 16.44 -16.66
C LEU A 278 12.68 14.91 -16.61
N TRP A 279 11.57 14.23 -16.92
CA TRP A 279 11.55 12.77 -17.04
C TRP A 279 12.51 12.26 -18.13
N LYS A 280 12.59 12.93 -19.28
CA LYS A 280 13.55 12.60 -20.35
C LYS A 280 14.98 12.92 -19.95
N ASP A 281 15.19 14.06 -19.28
CA ASP A 281 16.52 14.47 -18.80
C ASP A 281 17.07 13.45 -17.78
N ILE A 282 16.22 12.93 -16.88
CA ILE A 282 16.58 11.86 -15.93
C ILE A 282 16.80 10.53 -16.69
N ALA A 283 15.92 10.18 -17.63
CA ALA A 283 16.07 8.95 -18.42
C ALA A 283 17.36 8.91 -19.25
N ALA A 284 17.81 10.05 -19.77
CA ALA A 284 19.07 10.18 -20.52
C ALA A 284 20.33 10.08 -19.64
N ASN A 285 20.21 10.26 -18.32
CA ASN A 285 21.32 10.21 -17.36
C ASN A 285 21.35 8.92 -16.53
N LEU A 286 20.56 7.89 -16.86
CA LEU A 286 20.35 6.72 -16.01
C LEU A 286 21.65 6.01 -15.57
N ASP A 287 22.63 5.87 -16.47
CA ASP A 287 23.91 5.21 -16.20
C ASP A 287 24.80 5.99 -15.21
N LYS A 288 24.44 7.24 -14.88
CA LYS A 288 25.18 8.10 -13.94
C LYS A 288 24.76 7.89 -12.47
N TYR A 289 23.57 7.35 -12.22
CA TYR A 289 22.99 7.33 -10.87
C TYR A 289 23.36 6.07 -10.08
N LYS A 290 23.65 6.23 -8.79
CA LYS A 290 23.88 5.10 -7.86
C LYS A 290 22.68 4.14 -7.73
N GLY A 291 21.49 4.61 -8.06
CA GLY A 291 20.29 3.79 -8.20
C GLY A 291 19.17 4.60 -8.85
N TYR A 292 18.19 3.91 -9.43
CA TYR A 292 17.10 4.52 -10.22
C TYR A 292 16.40 5.66 -9.46
N PRO A 293 16.49 6.92 -9.96
CA PRO A 293 15.83 8.04 -9.31
C PRO A 293 14.31 7.89 -9.40
N ARG A 294 13.63 8.18 -8.29
CA ARG A 294 12.17 8.10 -8.24
C ARG A 294 11.54 9.41 -8.65
N ILE A 295 10.63 9.35 -9.62
CA ILE A 295 9.92 10.52 -10.10
C ILE A 295 8.52 10.52 -9.50
N VAL A 296 8.23 11.57 -8.74
CA VAL A 296 6.93 11.86 -8.14
C VAL A 296 6.51 13.22 -8.66
N GLY A 297 5.33 13.33 -9.27
CA GLY A 297 4.84 14.64 -9.65
C GLY A 297 3.38 14.70 -10.04
N GLU A 298 2.75 15.76 -9.59
CA GLU A 298 1.42 16.20 -10.02
C GLU A 298 1.58 17.38 -10.99
N THR A 299 0.77 17.40 -12.04
CA THR A 299 0.90 18.37 -13.15
C THR A 299 -0.44 19.05 -13.46
N GLY A 300 -0.63 19.51 -14.70
CA GLY A 300 -1.78 20.30 -15.09
C GLY A 300 -3.11 19.53 -15.11
N GLY A 301 -4.20 20.28 -15.15
CA GLY A 301 -5.56 19.75 -15.24
C GLY A 301 -6.41 20.42 -16.32
N LYS A 302 -7.37 19.68 -16.86
CA LYS A 302 -8.45 20.20 -17.71
C LYS A 302 -9.80 19.73 -17.19
N ASN A 303 -10.08 20.20 -15.97
CA ASN A 303 -11.14 19.68 -15.12
C ASN A 303 -12.52 20.09 -15.63
N PHE A 304 -13.49 19.21 -15.41
CA PHE A 304 -14.82 19.32 -15.99
C PHE A 304 -15.93 19.32 -14.94
N HIS A 305 -17.01 20.02 -15.21
CA HIS A 305 -18.32 19.79 -14.62
C HIS A 305 -19.23 19.25 -15.72
N ILE A 306 -19.96 18.16 -15.47
CA ILE A 306 -21.08 17.73 -16.30
C ILE A 306 -22.39 17.85 -15.51
N VAL A 307 -23.40 18.47 -16.11
CA VAL A 307 -24.69 18.79 -15.51
C VAL A 307 -25.78 18.02 -16.27
N HIS A 308 -26.36 17.03 -15.60
CA HIS A 308 -27.45 16.17 -16.09
C HIS A 308 -28.80 16.93 -16.07
N PRO A 309 -29.81 16.55 -16.89
CA PRO A 309 -31.14 17.15 -16.83
C PRO A 309 -31.79 17.17 -15.44
N SER A 310 -31.43 16.22 -14.56
CA SER A 310 -31.92 16.16 -13.17
C SER A 310 -31.01 16.83 -12.13
N ALA A 311 -30.10 17.72 -12.53
CA ALA A 311 -29.27 18.49 -11.60
C ALA A 311 -30.07 19.56 -10.83
N GLU A 312 -29.70 19.80 -9.57
CA GLU A 312 -30.15 20.99 -8.84
C GLU A 312 -29.40 22.21 -9.39
N ILE A 313 -30.11 23.08 -10.10
CA ILE A 313 -29.55 24.18 -10.91
C ILE A 313 -28.77 25.18 -10.04
N ARG A 314 -29.29 25.56 -8.87
CA ARG A 314 -28.68 26.60 -8.03
C ARG A 314 -27.34 26.13 -7.46
N ASN A 315 -27.28 24.92 -6.91
CA ASN A 315 -26.04 24.29 -6.48
C ASN A 315 -25.07 24.10 -7.65
N ALA A 316 -25.53 23.58 -8.79
CA ALA A 316 -24.68 23.38 -9.97
C ALA A 316 -24.07 24.70 -10.48
N VAL A 317 -24.80 25.82 -10.44
CA VAL A 317 -24.27 27.16 -10.76
C VAL A 317 -23.28 27.64 -9.69
N LEU A 318 -23.64 27.65 -8.41
CA LEU A 318 -22.78 28.18 -7.34
C LEU A 318 -21.45 27.40 -7.25
N GLN A 319 -21.50 26.08 -7.41
CA GLN A 319 -20.32 25.22 -7.44
C GLN A 319 -19.50 25.42 -8.72
N THR A 320 -20.14 25.70 -9.86
CA THR A 320 -19.45 26.09 -11.11
C THR A 320 -18.69 27.42 -10.94
N VAL A 321 -19.32 28.44 -10.35
CA VAL A 321 -18.69 29.73 -10.04
C VAL A 321 -17.48 29.56 -9.11
N ARG A 322 -17.62 28.75 -8.05
CA ARG A 322 -16.51 28.45 -7.13
C ARG A 322 -15.40 27.63 -7.76
N GLY A 323 -15.74 26.57 -8.49
CA GLY A 323 -14.78 25.72 -9.19
C GLY A 323 -13.95 26.45 -10.24
N ALA A 324 -14.55 27.45 -10.90
CA ALA A 324 -13.94 28.24 -11.97
C ALA A 324 -13.08 29.41 -11.47
N PHE A 325 -13.63 30.22 -10.55
CA PHE A 325 -13.13 31.58 -10.31
C PHE A 325 -12.48 31.77 -8.93
N GLU A 326 -12.60 30.80 -8.01
CA GLU A 326 -11.77 30.80 -6.79
C GLU A 326 -10.28 30.80 -7.16
N TYR A 327 -9.53 31.74 -6.58
CA TYR A 327 -8.13 32.00 -6.94
C TYR A 327 -7.90 32.17 -8.45
N GLN A 328 -8.85 32.82 -9.14
CA GLN A 328 -8.75 33.21 -10.56
C GLN A 328 -8.51 32.01 -11.48
N GLY A 329 -9.02 30.82 -11.12
CA GLY A 329 -8.77 29.58 -11.88
C GLY A 329 -7.32 29.09 -11.84
N GLN A 330 -6.47 29.63 -10.96
CA GLN A 330 -5.05 29.26 -10.81
C GLN A 330 -4.85 28.02 -9.91
N LYS A 331 -5.79 27.07 -9.98
CA LYS A 331 -5.70 25.76 -9.32
C LYS A 331 -5.53 24.69 -10.40
N CYS A 332 -4.66 23.71 -10.17
CA CYS A 332 -4.57 22.55 -11.07
C CYS A 332 -5.91 21.80 -11.20
N SER A 333 -6.75 21.84 -10.15
CA SER A 333 -8.11 21.32 -10.10
C SER A 333 -9.22 22.29 -10.60
N ALA A 334 -8.88 23.50 -11.05
CA ALA A 334 -9.87 24.51 -11.45
C ALA A 334 -10.75 24.04 -12.62
N LEU A 335 -12.05 24.31 -12.52
CA LEU A 335 -13.01 24.07 -13.59
C LEU A 335 -12.61 24.87 -14.83
N SER A 336 -12.58 24.23 -15.99
CA SER A 336 -12.41 24.94 -17.28
C SER A 336 -13.24 24.37 -18.43
N ARG A 337 -13.88 23.20 -18.27
CA ARG A 337 -14.84 22.63 -19.22
C ARG A 337 -16.20 22.43 -18.54
N LEU A 338 -17.26 23.03 -19.06
CA LEU A 338 -18.60 22.90 -18.51
C LEU A 338 -19.52 22.26 -19.55
N TYR A 339 -20.11 21.12 -19.24
CA TYR A 339 -21.00 20.37 -20.12
C TYR A 339 -22.42 20.41 -19.53
N VAL A 340 -23.37 21.06 -20.19
CA VAL A 340 -24.73 21.30 -19.63
C VAL A 340 -25.81 20.76 -20.56
N ALA A 341 -26.80 20.06 -20.00
CA ALA A 341 -27.97 19.61 -20.74
C ALA A 341 -28.76 20.79 -21.31
N SER A 342 -29.32 20.61 -22.51
CA SER A 342 -30.06 21.62 -23.25
C SER A 342 -31.28 22.13 -22.48
N SER A 343 -32.01 21.24 -21.79
CA SER A 343 -33.11 21.61 -20.91
C SER A 343 -32.67 22.49 -19.74
N VAL A 344 -31.61 22.10 -19.01
CA VAL A 344 -31.10 22.83 -17.84
C VAL A 344 -30.50 24.17 -18.24
N TRP A 345 -29.76 24.23 -19.35
CA TRP A 345 -29.19 25.47 -19.89
C TRP A 345 -30.27 26.51 -20.21
N LYS A 346 -31.36 26.07 -20.86
CA LYS A 346 -32.54 26.89 -21.18
C LYS A 346 -33.43 27.15 -19.95
N GLY A 347 -33.45 26.25 -18.98
CA GLY A 347 -34.20 26.31 -17.72
C GLY A 347 -33.59 27.24 -16.66
N GLY A 348 -32.91 28.32 -17.06
CA GLY A 348 -32.36 29.33 -16.17
C GLY A 348 -30.94 29.09 -15.64
N PHE A 349 -30.28 27.95 -15.96
CA PHE A 349 -28.87 27.76 -15.57
C PHE A 349 -27.96 28.82 -16.18
N LYS A 350 -28.15 29.16 -17.47
CA LYS A 350 -27.37 30.22 -18.15
C LYS A 350 -27.48 31.54 -17.40
N ASP A 351 -28.71 31.99 -17.16
CA ASP A 351 -28.97 33.34 -16.67
C ASP A 351 -28.59 33.49 -15.20
N LEU A 352 -28.83 32.45 -14.38
CA LEU A 352 -28.33 32.42 -13.00
C LEU A 352 -26.79 32.44 -12.97
N LEU A 353 -26.11 31.64 -13.81
CA LEU A 353 -24.64 31.63 -13.90
C LEU A 353 -24.07 33.01 -14.26
N LEU A 354 -24.62 33.68 -15.27
CA LEU A 354 -24.17 35.01 -15.66
C LEU A 354 -24.48 36.05 -14.57
N SER A 355 -25.62 35.93 -13.88
CA SER A 355 -25.99 36.83 -12.78
C SER A 355 -25.09 36.70 -11.54
N GLU A 356 -24.66 35.49 -11.19
CA GLU A 356 -23.72 35.28 -10.07
C GLU A 356 -22.29 35.72 -10.43
N ILE A 357 -21.87 35.53 -11.69
CA ILE A 357 -20.57 36.01 -12.18
C ILE A 357 -20.54 37.55 -12.22
N ALA A 358 -21.63 38.20 -12.60
CA ALA A 358 -21.73 39.66 -12.61
C ALA A 358 -21.60 40.31 -11.22
N LYS A 359 -21.73 39.55 -10.12
CA LYS A 359 -21.50 40.00 -8.74
C LYS A 359 -20.04 39.89 -8.30
N ILE A 360 -19.17 39.23 -9.09
CA ILE A 360 -17.76 39.02 -8.74
C ILE A 360 -17.01 40.35 -8.79
N LYS A 361 -16.61 40.84 -7.62
CA LYS A 361 -15.61 41.90 -7.51
C LYS A 361 -14.22 41.36 -7.81
N VAL A 362 -13.53 42.02 -8.74
CA VAL A 362 -12.11 41.80 -9.08
C VAL A 362 -11.31 43.01 -8.60
N GLY A 363 -10.28 42.81 -7.79
CA GLY A 363 -9.51 43.93 -7.22
C GLY A 363 -8.32 43.49 -6.37
N ALA A 364 -7.73 44.43 -5.63
CA ALA A 364 -6.58 44.14 -4.76
C ALA A 364 -7.00 43.19 -3.60
N PRO A 365 -6.24 42.10 -3.33
CA PRO A 365 -6.65 41.07 -2.37
C PRO A 365 -6.57 41.51 -0.90
N GLN A 366 -5.96 42.66 -0.61
CA GLN A 366 -6.01 43.33 0.70
C GLN A 366 -7.44 43.79 1.06
N ASP A 367 -8.27 44.17 0.07
CA ASP A 367 -9.70 44.38 0.28
C ASP A 367 -10.43 43.04 0.22
N PHE A 368 -10.83 42.52 1.39
CA PHE A 368 -11.55 41.25 1.51
C PHE A 368 -13.00 41.30 0.97
N SER A 369 -13.46 42.43 0.41
CA SER A 369 -14.67 42.47 -0.42
C SER A 369 -14.44 41.92 -1.84
N ASN A 370 -13.19 41.82 -2.30
CA ASN A 370 -12.84 41.24 -3.59
C ASN A 370 -12.84 39.71 -3.56
N TYR A 371 -13.71 39.11 -4.38
CA TYR A 371 -13.74 37.66 -4.57
C TYR A 371 -12.56 37.19 -5.43
N MET A 372 -12.17 37.98 -6.44
CA MET A 372 -11.01 37.72 -7.28
C MET A 372 -9.91 38.76 -7.11
N GLY A 373 -8.68 38.27 -6.99
CA GLY A 373 -7.43 39.02 -7.11
C GLY A 373 -6.87 39.02 -8.54
N PRO A 374 -5.59 39.36 -8.70
CA PRO A 374 -4.85 39.28 -9.97
C PRO A 374 -4.43 37.85 -10.33
N VAL A 375 -4.06 37.61 -11.59
CA VAL A 375 -3.27 36.45 -11.98
C VAL A 375 -1.78 36.66 -11.65
N ILE A 376 -1.02 35.59 -11.47
CA ILE A 376 0.29 35.59 -10.79
C ILE A 376 1.37 36.49 -11.41
N GLY A 377 1.29 36.81 -12.70
CA GLY A 377 2.34 37.56 -13.39
C GLY A 377 2.09 37.72 -14.88
N ARG A 378 2.88 38.60 -15.51
CA ARG A 378 2.82 38.92 -16.95
C ARG A 378 2.70 37.68 -17.87
N PRO A 379 3.50 36.60 -17.74
CA PRO A 379 3.40 35.44 -18.63
C PRO A 379 2.09 34.64 -18.47
N ALA A 380 1.44 34.72 -17.31
CA ALA A 380 0.11 34.16 -17.12
C ALA A 380 -0.95 35.07 -17.78
N PHE A 381 -0.84 36.38 -17.59
CA PHE A 381 -1.74 37.36 -18.23
C PHE A 381 -1.78 37.21 -19.75
N ASP A 382 -0.61 37.30 -20.41
CA ASP A 382 -0.49 37.19 -21.87
C ASP A 382 -0.98 35.83 -22.41
N LYS A 383 -0.73 34.75 -21.67
CA LYS A 383 -1.24 33.41 -21.99
C LYS A 383 -2.77 33.42 -21.97
N ILE A 384 -3.38 33.91 -20.90
CA ILE A 384 -4.84 33.82 -20.68
C ILE A 384 -5.60 34.73 -21.67
N THR A 385 -5.16 35.97 -21.86
CA THR A 385 -5.75 36.88 -22.87
C THR A 385 -5.57 36.32 -24.28
N GLY A 386 -4.43 35.69 -24.57
CA GLY A 386 -4.19 34.97 -25.83
C GLY A 386 -5.14 33.79 -26.06
N TYR A 387 -5.52 33.01 -25.03
CA TYR A 387 -6.55 31.96 -25.17
C TYR A 387 -7.95 32.53 -25.36
N ILE A 388 -8.29 33.64 -24.69
CA ILE A 388 -9.57 34.34 -24.88
C ILE A 388 -9.69 34.83 -26.33
N GLN A 389 -8.62 35.42 -26.88
CA GLN A 389 -8.60 35.91 -28.25
C GLN A 389 -8.73 34.77 -29.29
N LYS A 390 -7.93 33.70 -29.14
CA LYS A 390 -8.05 32.48 -29.97
C LYS A 390 -9.43 31.84 -29.92
N ALA A 391 -10.14 31.94 -28.79
CA ALA A 391 -11.50 31.43 -28.68
C ALA A 391 -12.49 32.26 -29.51
N LYS A 392 -12.38 33.59 -29.51
CA LYS A 392 -13.19 34.47 -30.38
C LYS A 392 -12.93 34.15 -31.86
N GLU A 393 -11.66 34.02 -32.25
CA GLU A 393 -11.22 33.70 -33.62
C GLU A 393 -11.72 32.32 -34.08
N ALA A 394 -11.82 31.35 -33.16
CA ALA A 394 -12.40 30.03 -33.42
C ALA A 394 -13.94 29.99 -33.37
N GLY A 395 -14.63 31.14 -33.31
CA GLY A 395 -16.10 31.22 -33.30
C GLY A 395 -16.76 30.94 -31.95
N GLY A 396 -16.02 31.04 -30.84
CA GLY A 396 -16.56 30.97 -29.48
C GLY A 396 -17.23 32.28 -29.06
N GLU A 397 -18.48 32.19 -28.60
CA GLU A 397 -19.27 33.32 -28.11
C GLU A 397 -18.86 33.65 -26.67
N ILE A 398 -18.46 34.89 -26.37
CA ILE A 398 -18.21 35.31 -24.98
C ILE A 398 -19.52 35.81 -24.37
N LEU A 399 -20.00 35.11 -23.34
CA LEU A 399 -21.24 35.45 -22.63
C LEU A 399 -21.03 36.54 -21.57
N ILE A 400 -19.85 36.58 -20.96
CA ILE A 400 -19.43 37.57 -19.96
C ILE A 400 -17.90 37.58 -19.85
N GLY A 401 -17.32 38.72 -19.44
CA GLY A 401 -15.87 38.90 -19.29
C GLY A 401 -15.16 39.11 -20.64
N GLY A 402 -14.04 38.42 -20.84
CA GLY A 402 -13.26 38.50 -22.08
C GLY A 402 -12.32 39.70 -22.19
N SER A 403 -12.11 40.43 -21.08
CA SER A 403 -11.20 41.57 -20.94
C SER A 403 -10.25 41.40 -19.75
N GLY A 404 -9.14 42.14 -19.78
CA GLY A 404 -8.17 42.24 -18.70
C GLY A 404 -7.46 43.58 -18.73
N ASP A 405 -6.87 43.94 -17.60
CA ASP A 405 -6.12 45.16 -17.35
C ASP A 405 -4.79 44.76 -16.69
N ASP A 406 -3.67 45.22 -17.25
CA ASP A 406 -2.31 45.02 -16.74
C ASP A 406 -1.62 46.34 -16.35
N SER A 407 -2.36 47.45 -16.26
CA SER A 407 -1.81 48.79 -15.98
C SER A 407 -1.13 48.89 -14.61
N LYS A 408 -1.75 48.35 -13.56
CA LYS A 408 -1.22 48.33 -12.18
C LYS A 408 -0.91 46.91 -11.66
N GLY A 409 -1.78 45.97 -11.95
CA GLY A 409 -1.68 44.56 -11.55
C GLY A 409 -2.36 43.71 -12.61
N TYR A 410 -2.11 42.40 -12.62
CA TYR A 410 -2.55 41.54 -13.73
C TYR A 410 -4.00 41.06 -13.54
N PHE A 411 -4.98 41.93 -13.75
CA PHE A 411 -6.40 41.64 -13.51
C PHE A 411 -7.09 41.12 -14.77
N ILE A 412 -7.82 40.01 -14.66
CA ILE A 412 -8.61 39.43 -15.76
C ILE A 412 -10.03 39.16 -15.27
N GLN A 413 -11.02 39.61 -16.04
CA GLN A 413 -12.43 39.45 -15.68
C GLN A 413 -12.87 37.97 -15.79
N PRO A 414 -13.75 37.48 -14.89
CA PRO A 414 -14.26 36.11 -14.97
C PRO A 414 -14.98 35.90 -16.30
N THR A 415 -14.44 34.99 -17.12
CA THR A 415 -14.82 34.86 -18.53
C THR A 415 -15.54 33.54 -18.79
N VAL A 416 -16.70 33.61 -19.44
CA VAL A 416 -17.46 32.44 -19.91
C VAL A 416 -17.53 32.46 -21.44
N ILE A 417 -16.98 31.42 -22.06
CA ILE A 417 -17.06 31.18 -23.50
C ILE A 417 -18.10 30.09 -23.75
N LEU A 418 -19.08 30.31 -24.60
CA LEU A 418 -19.95 29.27 -25.15
C LEU A 418 -19.34 28.79 -26.49
N THR A 419 -19.18 27.48 -26.65
CA THR A 419 -18.65 26.89 -27.89
C THR A 419 -19.61 25.88 -28.49
N LYS A 420 -19.62 25.81 -29.83
CA LYS A 420 -20.28 24.74 -30.60
C LYS A 420 -19.35 23.56 -30.88
N ASP A 421 -18.04 23.74 -30.71
CA ASP A 421 -17.04 22.68 -30.85
C ASP A 421 -16.57 22.17 -29.48
N PRO A 422 -16.97 20.94 -29.06
CA PRO A 422 -16.55 20.35 -27.79
C PRO A 422 -15.08 19.89 -27.75
N LYS A 423 -14.35 20.05 -28.85
CA LYS A 423 -12.90 19.84 -29.00
C LYS A 423 -12.17 21.13 -29.37
N SER A 424 -12.79 22.29 -29.16
CA SER A 424 -12.16 23.60 -29.33
C SER A 424 -10.93 23.77 -28.44
N ILE A 425 -10.03 24.70 -28.77
CA ILE A 425 -8.72 24.83 -28.08
C ILE A 425 -8.88 25.03 -26.56
N THR A 426 -9.82 25.88 -26.14
CA THR A 426 -10.13 26.13 -24.72
C THR A 426 -10.87 24.98 -24.04
N MET A 427 -11.39 24.00 -24.79
CA MET A 427 -11.88 22.73 -24.26
C MET A 427 -10.77 21.67 -24.13
N ARG A 428 -9.59 21.84 -24.74
CA ARG A 428 -8.50 20.85 -24.69
C ARG A 428 -7.34 21.25 -23.79
N GLU A 429 -6.89 22.49 -23.89
CA GLU A 429 -5.61 22.97 -23.35
C GLU A 429 -5.76 23.70 -22.01
N GLU A 430 -4.78 23.52 -21.12
CA GLU A 430 -4.80 24.12 -19.78
C GLU A 430 -4.51 25.63 -19.85
N ILE A 431 -5.51 26.45 -19.49
CA ILE A 431 -5.41 27.91 -19.48
C ILE A 431 -4.74 28.40 -18.18
N PHE A 432 -5.16 27.87 -17.02
CA PHE A 432 -4.69 28.28 -15.69
C PHE A 432 -5.00 29.75 -15.35
N GLY A 433 -6.27 30.13 -15.53
CA GLY A 433 -6.80 31.49 -15.41
C GLY A 433 -8.33 31.49 -15.33
N PRO A 434 -8.98 32.65 -15.14
CA PRO A 434 -10.41 32.74 -14.83
C PRO A 434 -11.28 32.63 -16.10
N VAL A 435 -11.15 31.51 -16.81
CA VAL A 435 -11.78 31.26 -18.12
C VAL A 435 -12.37 29.86 -18.15
N ILE A 436 -13.70 29.77 -18.28
CA ILE A 436 -14.39 28.50 -18.56
C ILE A 436 -14.93 28.48 -19.98
N THR A 437 -14.97 27.30 -20.58
CA THR A 437 -15.69 27.06 -21.83
C THR A 437 -16.84 26.10 -21.57
N ALA A 438 -18.04 26.55 -21.94
CA ALA A 438 -19.30 25.82 -21.84
C ALA A 438 -19.65 25.20 -23.20
N TYR A 439 -20.09 23.95 -23.17
CA TYR A 439 -20.68 23.22 -24.28
C TYR A 439 -22.05 22.71 -23.84
N VAL A 440 -23.07 22.97 -24.66
CA VAL A 440 -24.45 22.53 -24.41
C VAL A 440 -24.71 21.29 -25.25
N TYR A 441 -25.19 20.22 -24.60
CA TYR A 441 -25.51 18.95 -25.25
C TYR A 441 -27.01 18.68 -25.13
N GLU A 442 -27.61 18.02 -26.13
CA GLU A 442 -29.02 17.65 -26.07
C GLU A 442 -29.23 16.51 -25.08
N ASP A 443 -30.30 16.57 -24.29
CA ASP A 443 -30.53 15.74 -23.10
C ASP A 443 -30.38 14.23 -23.33
N ALA A 444 -30.81 13.74 -24.50
CA ALA A 444 -30.70 12.33 -24.90
C ALA A 444 -29.24 11.87 -25.14
N ASP A 445 -28.34 12.79 -25.47
CA ASP A 445 -26.94 12.53 -25.79
C ASP A 445 -26.03 12.51 -24.54
N PHE A 446 -26.60 12.42 -23.34
CA PHE A 446 -25.83 12.34 -22.08
C PHE A 446 -24.76 11.25 -22.12
N GLU A 447 -25.10 10.02 -22.53
CA GLU A 447 -24.13 8.92 -22.57
C GLU A 447 -23.04 9.09 -23.63
N GLN A 448 -23.33 9.78 -24.74
CA GLN A 448 -22.33 10.15 -25.76
C GLN A 448 -21.43 11.29 -25.26
N THR A 449 -22.02 12.24 -24.53
CA THR A 449 -21.33 13.37 -23.91
C THR A 449 -20.35 12.91 -22.84
N LEU A 450 -20.64 11.84 -22.11
CA LEU A 450 -19.69 11.21 -21.18
C LEU A 450 -18.44 10.67 -21.92
N ASP A 451 -18.61 10.00 -23.07
CA ASP A 451 -17.47 9.51 -23.87
C ASP A 451 -16.66 10.66 -24.49
N LEU A 452 -17.33 11.76 -24.83
CA LEU A 452 -16.73 13.02 -25.28
C LEU A 452 -15.93 13.71 -24.16
N VAL A 453 -16.48 13.86 -22.94
CA VAL A 453 -15.77 14.38 -21.76
C VAL A 453 -14.49 13.59 -21.50
N ASN A 454 -14.57 12.26 -21.63
CA ASN A 454 -13.47 11.32 -21.45
C ASN A 454 -12.37 11.45 -22.53
N THR A 455 -12.72 11.80 -23.77
CA THR A 455 -11.79 11.81 -24.92
C THR A 455 -11.31 13.20 -25.37
N THR A 456 -11.94 14.29 -24.94
CA THR A 456 -11.56 15.66 -25.36
C THR A 456 -10.15 16.07 -24.91
N SER A 457 -9.63 15.60 -23.76
CA SER A 457 -8.34 16.09 -23.22
C SER A 457 -7.40 14.98 -22.73
N GLU A 458 -6.09 15.22 -22.77
CA GLU A 458 -5.06 14.31 -22.23
C GLU A 458 -4.99 14.33 -20.69
N TYR A 459 -5.66 15.27 -20.04
CA TYR A 459 -5.65 15.46 -18.58
C TYR A 459 -6.74 14.64 -17.88
N ALA A 460 -6.44 14.19 -16.65
CA ALA A 460 -7.36 13.43 -15.80
C ALA A 460 -7.11 13.69 -14.30
N LEU A 461 -7.21 14.95 -13.89
CA LEU A 461 -7.01 15.37 -12.50
C LEU A 461 -8.32 15.37 -11.70
N THR A 462 -9.22 16.34 -11.91
CA THR A 462 -10.53 16.38 -11.24
C THR A 462 -11.71 16.49 -12.21
N GLY A 463 -12.89 16.08 -11.74
CA GLY A 463 -14.14 16.26 -12.45
C GLY A 463 -15.36 16.09 -11.55
N ALA A 464 -16.44 16.80 -11.84
CA ALA A 464 -17.69 16.75 -11.07
C ALA A 464 -18.90 16.40 -11.93
N ILE A 465 -19.83 15.66 -11.33
CA ILE A 465 -21.09 15.24 -11.94
C ILE A 465 -22.24 15.81 -11.10
N PHE A 466 -23.09 16.63 -11.71
CA PHE A 466 -24.29 17.19 -11.08
C PHE A 466 -25.52 16.45 -11.59
N ALA A 467 -26.20 15.74 -10.71
CA ALA A 467 -27.41 14.94 -10.98
C ALA A 467 -28.08 14.52 -9.66
N SER A 468 -29.41 14.50 -9.62
CA SER A 468 -30.20 13.81 -8.59
C SER A 468 -30.52 12.35 -8.96
N ASP A 469 -30.41 11.98 -10.24
CA ASP A 469 -30.65 10.61 -10.68
C ASP A 469 -29.45 9.71 -10.36
N ARG A 470 -29.72 8.67 -9.56
CA ARG A 470 -28.74 7.67 -9.16
C ARG A 470 -28.27 6.80 -10.33
N LYS A 471 -29.09 6.56 -11.35
CA LYS A 471 -28.69 5.83 -12.56
C LYS A 471 -27.69 6.64 -13.37
N ALA A 472 -28.01 7.90 -13.68
CA ALA A 472 -27.10 8.83 -14.34
C ALA A 472 -25.76 8.98 -13.61
N LEU A 473 -25.77 9.10 -12.27
CA LEU A 473 -24.55 9.13 -11.45
C LEU A 473 -23.70 7.86 -11.65
N ILE A 474 -24.29 6.66 -11.60
CA ILE A 474 -23.57 5.39 -11.77
C ILE A 474 -23.02 5.26 -13.20
N THR A 475 -23.82 5.57 -14.23
CA THR A 475 -23.39 5.57 -15.63
C THR A 475 -22.22 6.53 -15.86
N ALA A 476 -22.32 7.76 -15.36
CA ALA A 476 -21.25 8.76 -15.45
C ALA A 476 -19.97 8.32 -14.74
N THR A 477 -20.10 7.79 -13.52
CA THR A 477 -18.96 7.26 -12.74
C THR A 477 -18.22 6.14 -13.47
N ASN A 478 -18.97 5.28 -14.17
CA ASN A 478 -18.39 4.15 -14.92
C ASN A 478 -17.70 4.61 -16.21
N LYS A 479 -18.32 5.52 -16.98
CA LYS A 479 -17.73 6.05 -18.24
C LYS A 479 -16.57 7.03 -18.00
N LEU A 480 -16.57 7.77 -16.88
CA LEU A 480 -15.58 8.78 -16.54
C LEU A 480 -14.49 8.32 -15.55
N ARG A 481 -14.46 7.02 -15.22
CA ARG A 481 -13.55 6.45 -14.20
C ARG A 481 -12.08 6.84 -14.40
N ASP A 482 -11.60 6.81 -15.64
CA ASP A 482 -10.22 7.14 -15.99
C ASP A 482 -10.03 8.61 -16.42
N ALA A 483 -11.09 9.42 -16.39
CA ALA A 483 -11.12 10.82 -16.83
C ALA A 483 -10.85 11.83 -15.69
N ALA A 484 -10.87 11.39 -14.43
CA ALA A 484 -10.49 12.20 -13.27
C ALA A 484 -9.99 11.31 -12.12
N GLY A 485 -8.81 11.64 -11.57
CA GLY A 485 -8.28 10.99 -10.36
C GLY A 485 -9.05 11.34 -9.08
N ASN A 486 -9.79 12.46 -9.05
CA ASN A 486 -10.76 12.81 -8.01
C ASN A 486 -12.11 13.18 -8.66
N VAL A 487 -13.12 12.34 -8.44
CA VAL A 487 -14.51 12.55 -8.90
C VAL A 487 -15.37 13.10 -7.77
N TYR A 488 -16.19 14.10 -8.07
CA TYR A 488 -17.10 14.78 -7.14
C TYR A 488 -18.55 14.62 -7.61
N TYR A 489 -19.50 14.53 -6.68
CA TYR A 489 -20.94 14.46 -6.98
C TYR A 489 -21.65 15.65 -6.34
N ASN A 490 -22.36 16.45 -7.14
CA ASN A 490 -23.11 17.63 -6.69
C ASN A 490 -22.27 18.66 -5.88
N GLU A 491 -20.95 18.70 -6.10
CA GLU A 491 -19.96 19.55 -5.42
C GLU A 491 -18.91 19.97 -6.46
N LYS A 492 -18.27 21.14 -6.31
CA LYS A 492 -17.24 21.64 -7.24
C LYS A 492 -16.04 20.68 -7.34
N CYS A 493 -15.36 20.67 -8.48
CA CYS A 493 -14.17 19.83 -8.70
C CYS A 493 -12.88 20.31 -7.99
N THR A 494 -12.97 21.20 -6.99
CA THR A 494 -11.85 21.87 -6.31
C THR A 494 -11.96 21.80 -4.77
N GLY A 495 -10.82 21.99 -4.09
CA GLY A 495 -10.77 22.06 -2.62
C GLY A 495 -10.80 20.68 -1.96
N ALA A 496 -9.91 19.79 -2.40
CA ALA A 496 -9.63 18.55 -1.71
C ALA A 496 -8.96 18.84 -0.36
N VAL A 497 -9.42 18.18 0.71
CA VAL A 497 -8.89 18.33 2.07
C VAL A 497 -8.02 17.12 2.39
N VAL A 498 -6.84 17.36 2.94
CA VAL A 498 -5.91 16.32 3.41
C VAL A 498 -6.61 15.44 4.45
N GLY A 499 -6.37 14.12 4.43
CA GLY A 499 -7.11 13.19 5.28
C GLY A 499 -8.48 12.76 4.73
N GLN A 500 -9.10 13.55 3.84
CA GLN A 500 -10.46 13.31 3.37
C GLN A 500 -10.54 12.94 1.88
N GLN A 501 -9.91 13.70 0.99
CA GLN A 501 -9.89 13.43 -0.45
C GLN A 501 -8.45 13.44 -1.02
N PRO A 502 -7.67 12.35 -0.86
CA PRO A 502 -6.32 12.24 -1.40
C PRO A 502 -6.20 12.72 -2.86
N PHE A 503 -5.32 13.68 -3.08
CA PHE A 503 -5.29 14.47 -4.31
C PHE A 503 -4.23 13.95 -5.29
N GLY A 504 -4.63 13.73 -6.54
CA GLY A 504 -3.69 13.43 -7.62
C GLY A 504 -4.37 12.89 -8.88
N GLY A 505 -3.70 13.00 -10.02
CA GLY A 505 -4.26 12.70 -11.34
C GLY A 505 -3.40 11.76 -12.18
N ALA A 506 -4.05 11.06 -13.11
CA ALA A 506 -3.40 10.16 -14.06
C ALA A 506 -3.27 10.80 -15.45
N ARG A 507 -2.92 10.00 -16.47
CA ARG A 507 -2.66 10.46 -17.85
C ARG A 507 -1.59 11.57 -17.87
N ALA A 508 -1.91 12.75 -18.40
CA ALA A 508 -1.03 13.91 -18.41
C ALA A 508 -1.06 14.76 -17.13
N SER A 509 -1.85 14.36 -16.12
CA SER A 509 -2.01 15.12 -14.87
C SER A 509 -1.09 14.70 -13.72
N GLY A 510 -0.29 13.64 -13.87
CA GLY A 510 0.73 13.29 -12.88
C GLY A 510 1.07 11.80 -12.81
N THR A 511 1.78 11.43 -11.74
CA THR A 511 2.05 10.03 -11.36
C THR A 511 0.93 9.41 -10.53
N ASN A 512 -0.07 10.19 -10.10
CA ASN A 512 -1.17 9.78 -9.24
C ASN A 512 -0.69 9.15 -7.92
N ASP A 513 0.40 9.66 -7.36
CA ASP A 513 0.99 9.16 -6.10
C ASP A 513 0.20 9.59 -4.84
N LYS A 514 -0.91 10.31 -5.05
CA LYS A 514 -1.92 10.72 -4.06
C LYS A 514 -1.35 11.46 -2.85
N ALA A 515 -1.08 12.75 -3.05
CA ALA A 515 -0.76 13.68 -1.97
C ALA A 515 -1.89 13.72 -0.91
N GLY A 516 -1.50 13.86 0.36
CA GLY A 516 -2.44 13.77 1.47
C GLY A 516 -2.91 12.34 1.76
N SER A 517 -2.11 11.32 1.45
CA SER A 517 -2.33 9.92 1.84
C SER A 517 -1.01 9.19 2.09
N ILE A 518 -1.09 7.97 2.63
CA ILE A 518 0.05 7.05 2.81
C ILE A 518 0.78 6.71 1.49
N SER A 519 0.13 6.82 0.33
CA SER A 519 0.70 6.47 -0.98
C SER A 519 1.94 7.30 -1.34
N ILE A 520 1.92 8.61 -1.05
CA ILE A 520 3.08 9.49 -1.30
C ILE A 520 4.26 9.03 -0.44
N PHE A 521 3.99 8.50 0.75
CA PHE A 521 4.95 7.90 1.66
C PHE A 521 5.32 6.44 1.33
N TYR A 522 5.05 5.91 0.13
CA TYR A 522 5.81 4.76 -0.40
C TYR A 522 6.92 5.18 -1.37
N ARG A 523 6.84 6.40 -1.92
CA ARG A 523 7.78 6.93 -2.91
C ARG A 523 9.17 7.26 -2.35
N PRO A 524 9.35 7.82 -1.13
CA PRO A 524 10.67 8.23 -0.64
C PRO A 524 11.44 7.15 0.17
N TRP A 525 11.21 5.85 -0.07
CA TRP A 525 11.86 4.74 0.67
C TRP A 525 12.41 3.59 -0.19
N ARG A 526 13.39 2.86 0.33
CA ARG A 526 13.83 1.53 -0.14
C ARG A 526 13.62 0.47 0.95
N SER A 527 12.54 -0.31 0.84
CA SER A 527 12.25 -1.42 1.75
C SER A 527 13.41 -2.42 1.86
N PHE A 528 13.63 -2.95 3.06
CA PHE A 528 14.57 -4.03 3.32
C PHE A 528 13.92 -5.05 4.24
N SER A 529 14.13 -6.34 3.98
CA SER A 529 13.59 -7.43 4.79
C SER A 529 14.73 -8.09 5.55
N TRP A 530 14.65 -8.07 6.89
CA TRP A 530 15.63 -8.70 7.76
C TRP A 530 15.02 -9.95 8.37
N SER A 531 15.73 -11.08 8.27
CA SER A 531 15.32 -12.36 8.85
C SER A 531 16.39 -12.84 9.81
N SER A 532 16.02 -12.97 11.09
CA SER A 532 16.89 -13.57 12.11
C SER A 532 16.41 -14.97 12.44
N THR A 533 17.32 -15.95 12.38
CA THR A 533 17.05 -17.30 12.89
C THR A 533 17.49 -17.37 14.35
N CYS A 534 16.54 -17.58 15.26
CA CYS A 534 16.86 -17.87 16.65
C CYS A 534 17.56 -19.24 16.72
N ARG A 535 18.82 -19.27 17.20
CA ARG A 535 19.55 -20.52 17.45
C ARG A 535 18.96 -21.23 18.67
N ASN A 536 17.89 -21.99 18.48
CA ASN A 536 17.45 -22.96 19.49
C ASN A 536 18.57 -23.98 19.71
N ASN A 537 19.13 -24.02 20.92
CA ASN A 537 20.31 -24.80 21.27
C ASN A 537 19.97 -26.28 21.54
N THR A 538 19.26 -26.89 20.59
CA THR A 538 18.77 -28.27 20.61
C THR A 538 19.28 -29.01 19.38
N THR A 539 19.70 -30.26 19.55
CA THR A 539 20.41 -31.11 18.57
C THR A 539 19.54 -31.63 17.41
N ASP A 540 18.85 -30.73 16.72
CA ASP A 540 17.95 -31.00 15.60
C ASP A 540 18.75 -31.38 14.34
N ARG A 541 18.75 -32.67 13.98
CA ARG A 541 19.47 -33.27 12.84
C ARG A 541 18.83 -32.93 11.49
N ARG A 542 18.78 -31.64 11.14
CA ARG A 542 18.30 -31.17 9.83
C ARG A 542 19.31 -31.52 8.72
N ALA A 543 18.81 -31.80 7.52
CA ALA A 543 19.65 -32.24 6.39
C ALA A 543 20.77 -31.26 6.03
N SER A 544 20.57 -29.96 6.25
CA SER A 544 21.57 -28.91 6.01
C SER A 544 22.76 -28.98 6.97
N SER A 545 22.57 -29.27 8.26
CA SER A 545 23.72 -29.39 9.18
C SER A 545 24.57 -30.61 8.86
N LYS A 546 23.94 -31.69 8.36
CA LYS A 546 24.68 -32.83 7.80
C LYS A 546 25.43 -32.43 6.53
N LEU A 547 24.80 -31.70 5.61
CA LEU A 547 25.45 -31.24 4.37
C LEU A 547 26.72 -30.41 4.65
N PHE A 548 26.66 -29.48 5.62
CA PHE A 548 27.84 -28.69 6.01
C PHE A 548 28.90 -29.52 6.77
N ALA A 549 28.50 -30.52 7.56
CA ALA A 549 29.44 -31.44 8.21
C ALA A 549 30.07 -32.46 7.24
N ASP A 550 29.39 -32.78 6.14
CA ASP A 550 29.91 -33.62 5.06
C ASP A 550 30.89 -32.79 4.20
N ALA A 551 30.53 -31.57 3.79
CA ALA A 551 31.41 -30.63 3.09
C ALA A 551 32.66 -30.21 3.89
N ALA A 552 32.53 -30.04 5.22
CA ALA A 552 33.68 -29.79 6.10
C ALA A 552 34.67 -30.97 6.05
N ARG A 553 34.17 -32.20 6.11
CA ARG A 553 35.00 -33.42 6.04
C ARG A 553 35.61 -33.64 4.66
N GLU A 554 34.95 -33.26 3.57
CA GLU A 554 35.58 -33.22 2.25
C GLU A 554 36.74 -32.20 2.21
N SER A 555 36.55 -31.02 2.80
CA SER A 555 37.62 -30.01 2.90
C SER A 555 38.80 -30.43 3.78
N GLU A 556 38.56 -31.25 4.80
CA GLU A 556 39.63 -31.84 5.63
C GLU A 556 40.31 -33.03 4.92
N ALA A 557 39.57 -33.81 4.13
CA ALA A 557 40.14 -34.87 3.29
C ALA A 557 41.03 -34.32 2.16
N ASP A 558 40.72 -33.13 1.63
CA ASP A 558 41.58 -32.46 0.63
C ASP A 558 42.83 -31.80 1.24
N ARG A 559 42.80 -31.40 2.52
CA ARG A 559 44.00 -30.88 3.23
C ARG A 559 45.13 -31.91 3.37
N GLY A 560 44.86 -33.20 3.18
CA GLY A 560 45.87 -34.27 3.19
C GLY A 560 46.57 -34.53 1.84
N LYS A 561 46.20 -33.84 0.75
CA LYS A 561 46.74 -34.10 -0.59
C LYS A 561 47.93 -33.17 -0.91
N PRO A 562 49.09 -33.69 -1.35
CA PRO A 562 50.22 -32.85 -1.73
C PRO A 562 49.87 -32.02 -2.98
N PRO A 563 50.35 -30.76 -3.08
CA PRO A 563 50.04 -29.90 -4.21
C PRO A 563 50.64 -30.45 -5.52
N PRO A 564 49.96 -30.32 -6.66
CA PRO A 564 50.50 -30.77 -7.95
C PRO A 564 51.77 -29.98 -8.31
N ARG A 565 52.80 -30.70 -8.78
CA ARG A 565 54.06 -30.11 -9.27
C ARG A 565 53.77 -29.06 -10.34
N LYS A 566 54.26 -27.82 -10.14
CA LYS A 566 54.41 -26.87 -11.24
C LYS A 566 55.47 -27.42 -12.21
N LEU A 567 55.07 -27.67 -13.45
CA LEU A 567 55.98 -27.85 -14.58
C LEU A 567 56.34 -26.46 -15.16
N PRO A 568 57.50 -26.32 -15.82
CA PRO A 568 58.03 -25.01 -16.18
C PRO A 568 57.22 -24.34 -17.30
N VAL A 569 57.13 -23.02 -17.23
CA VAL A 569 56.74 -22.19 -18.38
C VAL A 569 57.84 -22.32 -19.42
N ASN A 570 57.49 -22.74 -20.64
CA ASN A 570 58.39 -22.68 -21.79
C ASN A 570 57.73 -21.84 -22.87
N THR A 571 58.45 -20.85 -23.40
CA THR A 571 57.95 -19.91 -24.40
C THR A 571 57.92 -20.57 -25.78
N GLY A 572 56.73 -20.76 -26.33
CA GLY A 572 56.51 -21.23 -27.69
C GLY A 572 55.25 -20.58 -28.25
N GLU A 573 55.37 -20.06 -29.48
CA GLU A 573 54.32 -19.27 -30.13
C GLU A 573 53.07 -20.11 -30.36
N ASN A 574 51.95 -19.68 -29.80
CA ASN A 574 50.60 -20.10 -30.19
C ASN A 574 49.73 -18.84 -30.19
N GLU A 575 49.06 -18.58 -31.29
CA GLU A 575 48.34 -17.32 -31.51
C GLU A 575 47.15 -17.18 -30.56
N ASN A 576 46.84 -15.94 -30.16
CA ASN A 576 45.60 -15.67 -29.43
C ASN A 576 44.41 -15.97 -30.34
N TRP A 577 43.53 -16.86 -29.88
CA TRP A 577 42.34 -17.37 -30.59
C TRP A 577 41.60 -16.29 -31.39
N THR A 578 41.64 -16.42 -32.72
CA THR A 578 41.14 -15.45 -33.70
C THR A 578 39.63 -15.50 -33.96
N GLY A 579 38.91 -16.44 -33.34
CA GLY A 579 37.45 -16.48 -33.29
C GLY A 579 36.74 -17.27 -34.40
N GLU A 580 37.45 -17.77 -35.41
CA GLU A 580 36.88 -18.64 -36.45
C GLU A 580 37.24 -20.11 -36.21
N GLU A 581 36.37 -20.84 -35.51
CA GLU A 581 36.38 -22.30 -35.42
C GLU A 581 35.34 -22.89 -36.38
N SER A 582 35.66 -23.98 -37.08
CA SER A 582 34.69 -24.62 -37.98
C SER A 582 33.54 -25.22 -37.18
N MET A 583 32.32 -25.17 -37.75
CA MET A 583 31.14 -25.76 -37.10
C MET A 583 31.23 -27.30 -36.97
N GLN A 584 32.19 -27.93 -37.66
CA GLN A 584 32.43 -29.37 -37.59
C GLN A 584 33.30 -29.73 -36.38
N ASP A 585 34.34 -28.95 -36.07
CA ASP A 585 35.24 -29.18 -34.93
C ASP A 585 34.54 -28.97 -33.58
N ALA A 586 33.73 -27.91 -33.48
CA ALA A 586 32.91 -27.63 -32.30
C ALA A 586 31.93 -28.79 -32.00
N VAL A 587 31.34 -29.38 -33.04
CA VAL A 587 30.47 -30.56 -32.93
C VAL A 587 31.27 -31.82 -32.57
N LEU A 588 32.47 -31.99 -33.13
CA LEU A 588 33.37 -33.10 -32.79
C LEU A 588 33.74 -33.07 -31.30
N ARG A 589 34.09 -31.89 -30.78
CA ARG A 589 34.37 -31.67 -29.35
C ARG A 589 33.16 -31.99 -28.46
N MET A 590 31.97 -31.52 -28.83
CA MET A 590 30.74 -31.85 -28.09
C MET A 590 30.41 -33.36 -28.10
N LEU A 591 30.75 -34.08 -29.17
CA LEU A 591 30.58 -35.53 -29.24
C LEU A 591 31.60 -36.27 -28.35
N VAL A 592 32.86 -35.82 -28.30
CA VAL A 592 33.91 -36.42 -27.46
C VAL A 592 33.56 -36.31 -25.96
N ASP A 593 33.09 -35.16 -25.47
CA ASP A 593 32.67 -35.06 -24.07
C ASP A 593 31.34 -35.80 -23.77
N LYS A 594 30.47 -36.00 -24.77
CA LYS A 594 29.21 -36.76 -24.60
C LYS A 594 29.43 -38.27 -24.44
N TYR A 595 30.48 -38.85 -25.01
CA TYR A 595 30.74 -40.31 -24.99
C TYR A 595 31.78 -40.75 -23.95
N LYS A 596 32.09 -39.90 -22.97
CA LYS A 596 33.01 -40.22 -21.86
C LYS A 596 32.39 -41.29 -20.94
N PRO A 597 32.94 -42.52 -20.84
CA PRO A 597 32.25 -43.63 -20.17
C PRO A 597 32.19 -43.46 -18.65
N LEU A 598 31.04 -43.81 -18.05
CA LEU A 598 30.84 -43.81 -16.60
C LEU A 598 31.63 -44.96 -15.95
N ARG A 599 32.23 -44.69 -14.78
CA ARG A 599 33.09 -45.66 -14.08
C ARG A 599 32.29 -46.86 -13.58
N SER A 600 32.78 -48.06 -13.86
CA SER A 600 32.27 -49.31 -13.31
C SER A 600 32.73 -49.53 -11.87
N GLY A 601 31.84 -50.07 -11.03
CA GLY A 601 32.11 -50.47 -9.65
C GLY A 601 30.94 -51.27 -9.09
N THR A 602 31.20 -52.48 -8.59
CA THR A 602 30.16 -53.42 -8.19
C THR A 602 29.49 -53.02 -6.87
N ILE A 603 28.17 -52.85 -6.91
CA ILE A 603 27.36 -52.49 -5.74
C ILE A 603 27.11 -53.75 -4.90
N ARG A 604 27.73 -53.81 -3.70
CA ARG A 604 27.44 -54.83 -2.68
C ARG A 604 26.10 -54.55 -2.00
N SER A 605 25.33 -55.59 -1.73
CA SER A 605 23.99 -55.48 -1.13
C SER A 605 24.05 -55.15 0.37
N ALA A 606 22.91 -54.73 0.94
CA ALA A 606 22.85 -54.32 2.35
C ALA A 606 23.05 -55.48 3.35
N GLU A 607 22.81 -56.73 2.92
CA GLU A 607 22.88 -57.91 3.80
C GLU A 607 24.32 -58.33 4.13
N GLU A 608 25.28 -58.11 3.22
CA GLU A 608 26.70 -58.38 3.50
C GLU A 608 27.25 -57.56 4.68
N LYS A 609 26.64 -56.41 4.98
CA LYS A 609 27.05 -55.52 6.09
C LYS A 609 26.41 -55.84 7.44
N LEU A 610 25.49 -56.80 7.51
CA LEU A 610 24.71 -57.12 8.72
C LEU A 610 25.23 -58.33 9.53
N LYS A 611 26.39 -58.90 9.16
CA LYS A 611 26.91 -60.16 9.73
C LYS A 611 28.20 -60.08 10.56
N GLN A 612 28.58 -58.91 11.08
CA GLN A 612 29.68 -58.79 12.05
C GLN A 612 29.24 -58.01 13.31
N ALA A 613 29.41 -58.64 14.47
CA ALA A 613 29.07 -58.11 15.79
C ALA A 613 30.27 -57.35 16.43
N PRO A 614 30.03 -56.42 17.37
CA PRO A 614 31.09 -55.58 17.94
C PRO A 614 31.82 -56.24 19.13
N PRO A 615 33.14 -56.03 19.28
CA PRO A 615 33.87 -56.30 20.53
C PRO A 615 33.64 -55.20 21.59
N GLN A 616 33.95 -55.51 22.85
CA GLN A 616 33.67 -54.70 24.06
C GLN A 616 34.94 -54.06 24.68
N ILE A 617 34.77 -53.33 25.80
CA ILE A 617 35.72 -52.33 26.37
C ILE A 617 36.47 -52.84 27.62
N SER A 618 37.77 -52.52 27.76
CA SER A 618 38.63 -52.57 28.98
C SER A 618 40.03 -51.98 28.66
N THR A 619 40.91 -51.46 29.56
CA THR A 619 40.88 -50.97 30.96
C THR A 619 42.20 -50.21 31.30
N ALA A 620 42.26 -49.54 32.47
CA ALA A 620 43.45 -49.27 33.31
C ALA A 620 44.36 -48.02 33.10
N GLN A 621 45.07 -47.66 34.18
CA GLN A 621 46.10 -46.62 34.41
C GLN A 621 47.33 -47.29 35.10
N PRO A 622 48.25 -46.55 35.80
CA PRO A 622 49.32 -45.63 35.37
C PRO A 622 50.74 -46.24 35.67
N PRO A 623 51.86 -45.49 35.61
CA PRO A 623 52.45 -44.90 36.86
C PRO A 623 53.25 -43.57 36.68
N SER A 624 53.92 -43.14 37.77
CA SER A 624 54.74 -41.89 37.99
C SER A 624 56.25 -42.25 38.20
N PRO A 625 57.20 -41.43 38.77
CA PRO A 625 57.22 -40.00 39.24
C PRO A 625 58.55 -39.20 38.92
N ASP A 626 58.86 -38.14 39.73
CA ASP A 626 60.15 -37.43 39.99
C ASP A 626 60.71 -36.41 38.94
N LEU A 627 61.42 -35.29 39.23
CA LEU A 627 61.86 -34.45 40.41
C LEU A 627 62.43 -33.08 39.84
N SER A 628 62.82 -31.96 40.51
CA SER A 628 62.80 -31.41 41.90
C SER A 628 63.08 -29.87 41.99
N ALA A 629 62.72 -29.24 43.13
CA ALA A 629 63.34 -28.13 43.91
C ALA A 629 63.67 -26.67 43.41
N ASN A 630 63.38 -25.70 44.31
CA ASN A 630 63.93 -24.32 44.53
C ASN A 630 63.62 -23.20 43.49
N THR A 631 63.52 -21.89 43.82
CA THR A 631 64.27 -21.05 44.80
C THR A 631 63.51 -19.76 45.24
N LEU A 632 63.62 -19.32 46.51
CA LEU A 632 63.44 -17.98 47.18
C LEU A 632 62.35 -16.96 46.68
N ALA A 633 61.59 -16.17 47.47
CA ALA A 633 61.72 -15.49 48.79
C ALA A 633 62.57 -14.19 48.78
N THR A 634 62.28 -13.04 49.44
CA THR A 634 61.13 -12.42 50.17
C THR A 634 61.49 -10.89 50.36
N VAL A 635 60.77 -10.10 51.20
CA VAL A 635 61.27 -9.00 52.10
C VAL A 635 60.70 -7.55 51.93
N LEU A 636 60.04 -7.08 53.01
CA LEU A 636 59.81 -5.70 53.54
C LEU A 636 58.94 -4.59 52.90
N SER A 637 58.43 -3.77 53.83
CA SER A 637 57.89 -2.39 53.77
C SER A 637 58.55 -1.63 54.95
N PRO A 638 58.10 -0.46 55.49
CA PRO A 638 57.17 0.59 55.02
C PRO A 638 57.73 2.04 55.20
N SER A 639 56.92 3.06 54.96
CA SER A 639 57.02 4.38 55.65
C SER A 639 55.66 5.10 55.69
N GLN A 640 55.51 6.13 56.54
CA GLN A 640 54.24 6.83 56.85
C GLN A 640 54.43 8.35 57.04
N SER A 641 53.31 9.06 57.28
CA SER A 641 53.17 10.46 57.76
C SER A 641 53.40 11.57 56.72
N SER A 642 52.77 12.76 56.80
CA SER A 642 51.50 13.17 57.45
C SER A 642 51.09 14.58 56.99
N GLY A 643 49.80 14.90 56.90
CA GLY A 643 49.31 16.26 56.60
C GLY A 643 47.78 16.39 56.79
N SER A 644 47.28 17.55 57.20
CA SER A 644 45.96 17.69 57.83
C SER A 644 45.00 18.73 57.20
N ALA A 645 43.71 18.38 57.25
CA ALA A 645 42.53 19.24 57.38
C ALA A 645 42.37 20.51 56.50
N SER A 646 41.39 20.50 55.58
CA SER A 646 40.14 21.28 55.73
C SER A 646 39.18 21.09 54.53
N THR A 647 37.91 21.42 54.74
CA THR A 647 36.75 21.27 53.83
C THR A 647 36.01 22.61 53.66
N PRO A 648 35.05 22.75 52.73
CA PRO A 648 34.88 22.13 51.40
C PRO A 648 34.43 23.13 50.30
N SER A 649 34.45 22.71 49.02
CA SER A 649 33.34 22.85 48.03
C SER A 649 33.87 22.75 46.58
N GLY A 650 33.04 22.32 45.62
CA GLY A 650 33.38 22.42 44.19
C GLY A 650 33.09 21.20 43.29
N SER A 651 31.81 20.82 43.14
CA SER A 651 31.28 19.99 42.02
C SER A 651 31.70 18.50 41.93
N GLY A 652 30.91 17.74 41.16
CA GLY A 652 31.35 16.51 40.48
C GLY A 652 31.36 15.20 41.27
N LYS A 653 30.25 14.45 41.22
CA LYS A 653 30.30 12.98 41.23
C LYS A 653 29.38 12.38 40.17
N THR A 654 29.96 11.53 39.33
CA THR A 654 29.29 10.63 38.40
C THR A 654 28.62 9.49 39.16
N PHE A 655 27.39 9.15 38.81
CA PHE A 655 26.74 7.94 39.32
C PHE A 655 27.14 6.73 38.48
N SER A 656 27.61 5.68 39.15
CA SER A 656 27.78 4.34 38.56
C SER A 656 26.45 3.59 38.63
N ALA A 657 26.11 2.84 37.58
CA ALA A 657 24.74 2.34 37.33
C ALA A 657 24.30 1.12 38.19
N ASN A 658 24.87 0.94 39.39
CA ASN A 658 24.70 -0.27 40.21
C ASN A 658 24.15 -0.03 41.64
N GLU A 659 23.81 1.20 42.04
CA GLU A 659 23.20 1.48 43.35
C GLU A 659 21.72 1.90 43.24
N PRO A 660 20.79 1.34 44.05
CA PRO A 660 19.38 1.72 44.03
C PRO A 660 19.12 3.05 44.76
N LEU A 661 18.29 3.90 44.16
CA LEU A 661 18.07 5.30 44.56
C LEU A 661 17.29 5.53 45.88
N LEU A 662 17.03 4.49 46.70
CA LEU A 662 16.33 4.61 47.98
C LEU A 662 16.96 3.67 49.04
N PRO A 663 17.09 4.09 50.30
CA PRO A 663 17.64 3.25 51.37
C PRO A 663 16.70 2.08 51.67
N SER A 664 17.20 0.85 51.53
CA SER A 664 16.44 -0.36 51.80
C SER A 664 16.36 -0.65 53.30
N ILE A 665 15.14 -0.62 53.85
CA ILE A 665 14.89 -1.07 55.22
C ILE A 665 15.11 -2.60 55.27
N PRO A 666 16.03 -3.13 56.10
CA PRO A 666 16.32 -4.56 56.14
C PRO A 666 15.07 -5.39 56.45
N GLY A 667 14.80 -6.38 55.60
CA GLY A 667 13.66 -7.31 55.74
C GLY A 667 12.36 -6.88 55.06
N HIS A 668 12.22 -5.62 54.59
CA HIS A 668 10.99 -5.18 53.91
C HIS A 668 10.90 -5.73 52.48
N ARG A 669 10.05 -6.75 52.26
CA ARG A 669 9.82 -7.32 50.93
C ARG A 669 8.77 -6.49 50.16
N PRO A 670 8.82 -6.38 48.82
CA PRO A 670 7.96 -5.44 48.07
C PRO A 670 6.44 -5.62 48.30
N TRP A 671 6.00 -6.85 48.55
CA TRP A 671 4.60 -7.21 48.79
C TRP A 671 4.12 -6.99 50.24
N HIS A 672 4.94 -6.45 51.14
CA HIS A 672 4.51 -6.06 52.49
C HIS A 672 3.82 -4.67 52.51
N THR A 673 3.77 -3.98 51.37
CA THR A 673 3.25 -2.61 51.25
C THR A 673 1.73 -2.59 51.00
N THR A 674 0.91 -2.49 52.05
CA THR A 674 -0.56 -2.32 51.90
C THR A 674 -0.94 -0.86 51.67
N PHE A 675 -1.34 -0.53 50.44
CA PHE A 675 -1.87 0.80 50.09
C PHE A 675 -3.29 1.01 50.64
N LYS A 676 -3.56 2.17 51.24
CA LYS A 676 -4.87 2.57 51.76
C LYS A 676 -5.30 3.88 51.10
N ALA A 677 -6.36 3.83 50.29
CA ALA A 677 -6.77 4.95 49.44
C ALA A 677 -7.39 6.12 50.26
N PRO A 678 -7.23 7.39 49.85
CA PRO A 678 -7.88 8.54 50.47
C PRO A 678 -9.41 8.52 50.29
N SER A 679 -10.16 8.91 51.32
CA SER A 679 -11.61 8.79 51.44
C SER A 679 -12.44 9.83 50.67
N HIS A 680 -11.90 10.37 49.57
CA HIS A 680 -12.48 11.52 48.83
C HIS A 680 -12.64 11.28 47.31
N ALA A 681 -12.21 10.13 46.79
CA ALA A 681 -12.25 9.80 45.37
C ALA A 681 -13.47 8.92 45.01
N THR A 682 -14.66 9.52 44.95
CA THR A 682 -15.91 8.86 44.55
C THR A 682 -16.40 9.33 43.16
N THR A 683 -17.20 8.48 42.51
CA THR A 683 -17.91 8.71 41.22
C THR A 683 -17.08 8.84 39.93
N SER A 684 -16.70 7.69 39.37
CA SER A 684 -17.04 7.36 37.97
C SER A 684 -16.98 5.83 37.77
N SER A 685 -17.93 5.26 37.01
CA SER A 685 -18.17 3.82 36.97
C SER A 685 -17.62 3.14 35.72
N ILE A 686 -16.48 2.46 35.87
CA ILE A 686 -15.90 1.60 34.81
C ILE A 686 -16.22 0.14 35.12
N ARG A 687 -16.97 -0.54 34.24
CA ARG A 687 -17.23 -1.99 34.32
C ARG A 687 -15.99 -2.76 33.89
N TYR A 688 -15.38 -3.52 34.79
CA TYR A 688 -14.27 -4.41 34.47
C TYR A 688 -14.76 -5.76 33.90
N GLY A 689 -14.13 -6.19 32.80
CA GLY A 689 -14.35 -7.51 32.22
C GLY A 689 -13.71 -8.64 33.06
N HIS A 690 -14.34 -9.81 33.05
CA HIS A 690 -13.92 -10.95 33.87
C HIS A 690 -12.84 -11.79 33.16
N PHE A 691 -11.71 -12.06 33.83
CA PHE A 691 -10.65 -12.95 33.33
C PHE A 691 -10.59 -14.23 34.16
N PRO A 692 -10.90 -15.41 33.58
CA PRO A 692 -10.65 -16.70 34.23
C PRO A 692 -9.14 -17.01 34.28
N SER A 693 -8.60 -17.18 35.48
CA SER A 693 -7.25 -17.72 35.69
C SER A 693 -7.22 -19.24 35.49
N PRO A 694 -6.06 -19.83 35.11
CA PRO A 694 -6.01 -21.21 34.64
C PRO A 694 -6.06 -22.24 35.79
N SER A 695 -6.80 -23.32 35.58
CA SER A 695 -6.69 -24.56 36.36
C SER A 695 -6.24 -25.71 35.46
N SER A 696 -5.22 -26.43 35.90
CA SER A 696 -4.70 -27.60 35.22
C SER A 696 -5.26 -28.86 35.86
N SER A 697 -6.04 -29.66 35.13
CA SER A 697 -6.16 -31.09 35.41
C SER A 697 -6.15 -31.89 34.11
N ARG A 698 -5.09 -32.68 33.92
CA ARG A 698 -5.13 -33.81 32.99
C ARG A 698 -5.83 -34.96 33.70
N VAL A 699 -6.85 -35.53 33.08
CA VAL A 699 -7.18 -36.95 33.28
C VAL A 699 -6.79 -37.67 31.99
N ALA A 700 -6.07 -38.79 32.14
CA ALA A 700 -5.53 -39.52 31.00
C ALA A 700 -6.54 -40.53 30.45
N SER A 701 -6.47 -40.80 29.14
CA SER A 701 -6.95 -42.05 28.57
C SER A 701 -5.78 -43.02 28.36
N SER A 702 -5.95 -44.25 28.83
CA SER A 702 -5.10 -45.41 28.58
C SER A 702 -5.98 -46.55 28.05
N ALA A 703 -5.36 -47.62 27.52
CA ALA A 703 -5.96 -48.63 26.63
C ALA A 703 -6.34 -48.01 25.24
N ASP A 704 -5.56 -48.08 24.16
CA ASP A 704 -4.65 -49.12 23.58
C ASP A 704 -5.37 -50.09 22.62
N LEU A 705 -4.58 -50.82 21.80
CA LEU A 705 -4.94 -51.90 20.88
C LEU A 705 -5.76 -51.52 19.63
N LYS A 706 -5.08 -50.91 18.63
CA LYS A 706 -5.41 -51.11 17.20
C LYS A 706 -4.16 -51.37 16.35
N ASP A 707 -3.94 -52.65 16.07
CA ASP A 707 -3.16 -53.28 14.99
C ASP A 707 -1.95 -52.48 14.43
N ASP A 708 -0.75 -53.02 14.64
CA ASP A 708 0.50 -52.43 14.12
C ASP A 708 0.56 -52.42 12.58
N LYS A 709 -0.25 -53.25 11.91
CA LYS A 709 -0.49 -53.20 10.46
C LYS A 709 -1.12 -51.87 10.03
N ALA A 710 -2.03 -51.31 10.84
CA ALA A 710 -2.61 -49.99 10.62
C ALA A 710 -1.58 -48.86 10.85
N ARG A 711 -0.70 -48.97 11.86
CA ARG A 711 0.43 -48.03 12.07
C ARG A 711 1.44 -48.06 10.93
N ARG A 712 1.65 -49.21 10.28
CA ARG A 712 2.45 -49.31 9.05
C ARG A 712 1.73 -48.70 7.86
N LEU A 713 0.44 -49.01 7.67
CA LEU A 713 -0.37 -48.46 6.58
C LEU A 713 -0.45 -46.92 6.63
N ASP A 714 -0.68 -46.33 7.79
CA ASP A 714 -0.71 -44.87 8.00
C ASP A 714 0.66 -44.20 7.78
N LYS A 715 1.76 -44.90 8.07
CA LYS A 715 3.11 -44.44 7.68
C LYS A 715 3.34 -44.54 6.17
N GLU A 716 2.83 -45.57 5.50
CA GLU A 716 2.95 -45.71 4.05
C GLU A 716 2.07 -44.72 3.28
N THR A 717 0.84 -44.43 3.73
CA THR A 717 0.00 -43.39 3.10
C THR A 717 0.60 -42.00 3.28
N LYS A 718 1.15 -41.68 4.46
CA LYS A 718 1.89 -40.43 4.71
C LYS A 718 3.18 -40.33 3.89
N LYS A 719 3.92 -41.44 3.74
CA LYS A 719 5.09 -41.47 2.86
C LYS A 719 4.69 -41.32 1.38
N ARG A 720 3.64 -42.00 0.92
CA ARG A 720 3.10 -41.87 -0.45
C ARG A 720 2.61 -40.44 -0.75
N THR A 721 1.95 -39.75 0.19
CA THR A 721 1.57 -38.33 0.00
C THR A 721 2.79 -37.41 0.00
N GLN A 722 3.83 -37.70 0.79
CA GLN A 722 5.06 -36.92 0.83
C GLN A 722 5.92 -37.10 -0.43
N ASP A 723 6.04 -38.32 -0.94
CA ASP A 723 6.75 -38.62 -2.19
C ASP A 723 5.92 -38.23 -3.44
N ALA A 724 4.58 -38.27 -3.38
CA ALA A 724 3.71 -37.68 -4.41
C ALA A 724 3.91 -36.16 -4.50
N ARG A 725 3.92 -35.43 -3.37
CA ARG A 725 4.27 -34.00 -3.35
C ARG A 725 5.65 -33.72 -3.92
N ARG A 726 6.65 -34.56 -3.66
CA ARG A 726 7.97 -34.44 -4.31
C ARG A 726 7.90 -34.61 -5.83
N LEU A 727 7.08 -35.54 -6.32
CA LEU A 727 6.86 -35.75 -7.75
C LEU A 727 6.16 -34.54 -8.40
N THR A 728 5.14 -33.97 -7.75
CA THR A 728 4.46 -32.75 -8.22
C THR A 728 5.44 -31.57 -8.29
N ASN A 729 6.16 -31.28 -7.20
CA ASN A 729 7.14 -30.18 -7.17
C ASN A 729 8.28 -30.36 -8.20
N ALA A 730 8.68 -31.60 -8.52
CA ALA A 730 9.66 -31.89 -9.56
C ALA A 730 9.10 -31.68 -10.98
N ARG A 731 7.80 -31.92 -11.17
CA ARG A 731 7.06 -31.71 -12.44
C ARG A 731 6.81 -30.22 -12.70
N GLU A 732 6.48 -29.45 -11.66
CA GLU A 732 6.45 -27.98 -11.67
C GLU A 732 7.84 -27.40 -11.99
N GLY A 733 8.89 -27.86 -11.30
CA GLY A 733 10.27 -27.42 -11.54
C GLY A 733 10.85 -27.77 -12.92
N THR A 734 10.22 -28.68 -13.68
CA THR A 734 10.54 -28.95 -15.10
C THR A 734 9.66 -28.17 -16.08
N LEU A 735 8.49 -27.68 -15.66
CA LEU A 735 7.72 -26.68 -16.42
C LEU A 735 8.42 -25.32 -16.40
N ASP A 736 8.88 -24.84 -15.23
CA ASP A 736 9.66 -23.58 -15.12
C ASP A 736 10.88 -23.55 -16.08
N TYR A 737 11.57 -24.69 -16.19
CA TYR A 737 12.73 -24.84 -17.07
C TYR A 737 12.35 -24.81 -18.56
N ARG A 738 11.18 -25.35 -18.93
CA ARG A 738 10.64 -25.29 -20.31
C ARG A 738 10.04 -23.93 -20.65
N LEU A 739 9.56 -23.18 -19.66
CA LEU A 739 9.00 -21.83 -19.80
C LEU A 739 10.06 -20.72 -19.71
N GLY A 740 11.33 -21.07 -19.41
CA GLY A 740 12.46 -20.14 -19.41
C GLY A 740 12.55 -19.21 -18.19
N ILE A 741 11.81 -19.49 -17.11
CA ILE A 741 11.73 -18.62 -15.93
C ILE A 741 12.67 -19.13 -14.81
N LYS A 742 13.95 -18.73 -14.85
CA LYS A 742 14.83 -18.73 -13.66
C LYS A 742 15.74 -17.51 -13.61
N GLY A 743 16.04 -17.06 -12.39
CA GLY A 743 16.81 -15.85 -12.14
C GLY A 743 18.33 -16.03 -12.31
N HIS A 744 18.90 -15.23 -13.22
CA HIS A 744 20.22 -14.58 -13.14
C HIS A 744 21.44 -15.42 -12.75
N GLN A 745 22.33 -15.64 -13.73
CA GLN A 745 23.58 -14.86 -13.87
C GLN A 745 24.25 -15.14 -15.23
N GLY A 746 25.03 -14.19 -15.77
CA GLY A 746 26.03 -14.45 -16.83
C GLY A 746 25.76 -13.91 -18.24
N HIS A 747 26.20 -12.66 -18.48
CA HIS A 747 26.58 -12.07 -19.78
C HIS A 747 25.53 -11.86 -20.90
N THR A 748 25.87 -10.91 -21.78
CA THR A 748 24.96 -10.12 -22.61
C THR A 748 24.99 -10.47 -24.11
N ARG A 749 23.82 -10.41 -24.74
CA ARG A 749 23.64 -10.02 -26.16
C ARG A 749 22.46 -9.04 -26.26
N PRO A 750 22.44 -8.11 -27.23
CA PRO A 750 21.48 -7.00 -27.26
C PRO A 750 20.06 -7.47 -27.58
N ASN A 751 19.07 -6.83 -26.95
CA ASN A 751 17.64 -7.09 -27.15
C ASN A 751 16.96 -5.82 -27.70
N PRO A 752 16.27 -5.83 -28.87
CA PRO A 752 15.75 -4.60 -29.46
C PRO A 752 14.56 -4.01 -28.70
N ALA A 753 14.79 -2.88 -28.03
CA ALA A 753 13.78 -2.17 -27.25
C ALA A 753 12.78 -1.40 -28.14
N GLY A 754 11.81 -2.10 -28.74
CA GLY A 754 10.62 -1.52 -29.36
C GLY A 754 10.15 -2.22 -30.63
N MET A 755 8.89 -1.97 -31.03
CA MET A 755 8.28 -2.62 -32.20
C MET A 755 9.05 -2.42 -33.52
N LYS A 756 9.80 -1.32 -33.68
CA LYS A 756 10.63 -1.08 -34.87
C LYS A 756 11.85 -2.01 -34.92
N GLY A 757 12.48 -2.25 -33.76
CA GLY A 757 13.56 -3.24 -33.63
C GLY A 757 13.06 -4.68 -33.73
N TRP A 758 11.86 -4.97 -33.23
CA TRP A 758 11.20 -6.27 -33.45
C TRP A 758 10.88 -6.52 -34.93
N ARG A 759 10.41 -5.51 -35.68
CA ARG A 759 10.22 -5.65 -37.14
C ARG A 759 11.53 -5.94 -37.84
N SER A 760 12.57 -5.14 -37.60
CA SER A 760 13.90 -5.35 -38.19
C SER A 760 14.48 -6.73 -37.87
N LEU A 761 14.35 -7.22 -36.63
CA LEU A 761 14.87 -8.54 -36.24
C LEU A 761 13.99 -9.71 -36.73
N VAL A 762 12.70 -9.48 -36.96
CA VAL A 762 11.80 -10.44 -37.65
C VAL A 762 12.12 -10.48 -39.15
N GLU A 763 12.32 -9.34 -39.80
CA GLU A 763 12.72 -9.22 -41.20
C GLU A 763 14.10 -9.87 -41.42
N GLU A 764 15.10 -9.58 -40.59
CA GLU A 764 16.43 -10.23 -40.62
C GLU A 764 16.32 -11.75 -40.46
N ARG A 765 15.47 -12.24 -39.55
CA ARG A 765 15.24 -13.69 -39.36
C ARG A 765 14.50 -14.33 -40.53
N ILE A 766 13.54 -13.64 -41.14
CA ILE A 766 12.83 -14.12 -42.35
C ILE A 766 13.81 -14.20 -43.51
N GLU A 767 14.65 -13.18 -43.70
CA GLU A 767 15.62 -13.13 -44.79
C GLU A 767 16.73 -14.19 -44.60
N LYS A 768 17.18 -14.39 -43.37
CA LYS A 768 18.12 -15.46 -43.00
C LYS A 768 17.52 -16.85 -43.21
N ALA A 769 16.24 -17.06 -42.86
CA ALA A 769 15.52 -18.30 -43.14
C ALA A 769 15.24 -18.53 -44.64
N ARG A 770 15.10 -17.44 -45.43
CA ARG A 770 14.99 -17.46 -46.89
C ARG A 770 16.30 -17.90 -47.54
N LEU A 771 17.43 -17.30 -47.12
CA LEU A 771 18.78 -17.66 -47.55
C LEU A 771 19.18 -19.09 -47.12
N GLN A 772 18.74 -19.55 -45.94
CA GLN A 772 18.92 -20.92 -45.46
C GLN A 772 17.95 -21.94 -46.11
N GLY A 773 17.12 -21.52 -47.07
CA GLY A 773 16.22 -22.41 -47.82
C GLY A 773 15.08 -23.04 -47.00
N ALA A 774 14.84 -22.60 -45.76
CA ALA A 774 13.91 -23.24 -44.82
C ALA A 774 12.46 -23.28 -45.35
N PHE A 775 12.08 -22.31 -46.19
CA PHE A 775 10.76 -22.24 -46.82
C PHE A 775 10.57 -23.18 -48.03
N ASN A 776 11.63 -23.86 -48.49
CA ASN A 776 11.58 -24.78 -49.63
C ASN A 776 11.08 -26.18 -49.23
N ALA A 777 11.11 -26.53 -47.93
CA ALA A 777 10.74 -27.84 -47.41
C ALA A 777 9.28 -27.94 -46.89
N VAL A 778 8.50 -26.86 -46.95
CA VAL A 778 7.12 -26.84 -46.42
C VAL A 778 6.14 -27.44 -47.42
N LYS A 779 5.87 -28.75 -47.31
CA LYS A 779 4.77 -29.41 -48.03
C LYS A 779 3.43 -28.81 -47.59
N GLY A 780 2.70 -28.19 -48.53
CA GLY A 780 1.39 -27.59 -48.27
C GLY A 780 1.12 -26.18 -48.85
N ARG A 781 1.91 -25.70 -49.82
CA ARG A 781 1.56 -24.46 -50.55
C ARG A 781 0.37 -24.69 -51.49
N GLY A 782 -0.57 -23.73 -51.53
CA GLY A 782 -1.50 -23.54 -52.64
C GLY A 782 -2.93 -24.08 -52.49
N GLN A 783 -3.23 -24.93 -51.51
CA GLN A 783 -4.60 -25.37 -51.23
C GLN A 783 -5.37 -24.29 -50.45
N PRO A 784 -6.52 -23.77 -50.93
CA PRO A 784 -7.37 -22.86 -50.16
C PRO A 784 -7.91 -23.54 -48.90
N ILE A 785 -8.02 -22.80 -47.81
CA ILE A 785 -8.70 -23.28 -46.61
C ILE A 785 -10.20 -23.41 -46.93
N GLN A 786 -10.75 -24.63 -46.83
CA GLN A 786 -12.19 -24.82 -46.89
C GLN A 786 -12.83 -24.07 -45.72
N ARG A 787 -13.75 -23.15 -46.04
CA ARG A 787 -14.60 -22.51 -45.04
C ARG A 787 -15.56 -23.54 -44.47
N GLN A 788 -15.66 -23.62 -43.16
CA GLN A 788 -16.75 -24.32 -42.49
C GLN A 788 -17.89 -23.33 -42.21
N THR A 789 -19.11 -23.84 -42.14
CA THR A 789 -20.35 -23.04 -42.07
C THR A 789 -20.35 -22.03 -40.92
N ASP A 790 -19.70 -22.37 -39.82
CA ASP A 790 -19.66 -21.60 -38.57
C ASP A 790 -18.79 -20.33 -38.66
N GLU A 791 -17.95 -20.20 -39.69
CA GLU A 791 -17.03 -19.06 -39.89
C GLU A 791 -17.79 -17.74 -40.19
N GLY A 792 -19.13 -17.79 -40.33
CA GLY A 792 -20.03 -16.65 -40.44
C GLY A 792 -20.93 -16.38 -39.22
N ASN A 793 -20.75 -17.08 -38.08
CA ASN A 793 -21.60 -16.89 -36.89
C ASN A 793 -21.28 -15.56 -36.17
N PRO A 794 -22.21 -14.58 -36.10
CA PRO A 794 -21.95 -13.26 -35.51
C PRO A 794 -21.90 -13.26 -33.97
N PHE A 795 -22.27 -14.37 -33.32
CA PHE A 795 -22.31 -14.48 -31.85
C PHE A 795 -21.03 -15.04 -31.22
N ILE A 796 -20.01 -15.38 -32.02
CA ILE A 796 -18.70 -15.86 -31.53
C ILE A 796 -17.65 -14.78 -31.79
N ALA A 797 -16.93 -14.37 -30.74
CA ALA A 797 -15.86 -13.37 -30.87
C ALA A 797 -14.74 -13.89 -31.78
N ARG A 798 -14.15 -13.01 -32.60
CA ARG A 798 -13.19 -13.42 -33.64
C ARG A 798 -11.91 -14.01 -33.04
N GLU A 799 -11.52 -13.51 -31.88
CA GLU A 799 -10.42 -13.95 -31.04
C GLU A 799 -10.69 -15.34 -30.44
N GLU A 800 -11.93 -15.60 -30.04
CA GLU A 800 -12.38 -16.85 -29.44
C GLU A 800 -12.51 -17.97 -30.49
N TYR A 801 -13.02 -17.65 -31.68
CA TYR A 801 -12.97 -18.53 -32.85
C TYR A 801 -11.53 -18.92 -33.21
N LEU A 802 -10.60 -17.95 -33.24
CA LEU A 802 -9.19 -18.20 -33.50
C LEU A 802 -8.53 -19.04 -32.39
N MET A 803 -8.81 -18.78 -31.11
CA MET A 803 -8.31 -19.58 -29.99
C MET A 803 -8.79 -21.03 -30.08
N ASN A 804 -10.10 -21.26 -30.30
CA ASN A 804 -10.65 -22.60 -30.43
C ASN A 804 -10.04 -23.37 -31.62
N ARG A 805 -9.82 -22.69 -32.76
CA ARG A 805 -9.16 -23.27 -33.95
C ARG A 805 -7.69 -23.61 -33.72
N ILE A 806 -6.99 -22.88 -32.84
CA ILE A 806 -5.60 -23.19 -32.41
C ILE A 806 -5.59 -24.38 -31.44
N VAL A 807 -6.48 -24.38 -30.44
CA VAL A 807 -6.65 -25.47 -29.46
C VAL A 807 -6.95 -26.80 -30.15
N GLN A 808 -7.95 -26.84 -31.03
CA GLN A 808 -8.31 -28.03 -31.81
C GLN A 808 -7.13 -28.53 -32.67
N ARG A 809 -6.33 -27.62 -33.25
CA ARG A 809 -5.20 -27.97 -34.12
C ARG A 809 -3.96 -28.45 -33.35
N GLN A 810 -3.84 -28.11 -32.06
CA GLN A 810 -2.69 -28.48 -31.23
C GLN A 810 -2.98 -29.60 -30.23
N GLY A 811 -4.25 -29.96 -30.00
CA GLY A 811 -4.64 -31.03 -29.07
C GLY A 811 -4.36 -30.72 -27.60
N ALA A 812 -4.08 -29.46 -27.27
CA ALA A 812 -3.75 -29.00 -25.92
C ALA A 812 -4.97 -28.31 -25.30
N ALA A 813 -5.44 -28.82 -24.17
CA ALA A 813 -6.52 -28.20 -23.42
C ALA A 813 -6.07 -26.85 -22.82
N PRO A 814 -6.92 -25.81 -22.81
CA PRO A 814 -6.61 -24.57 -22.09
C PRO A 814 -6.35 -24.86 -20.59
N PRO A 815 -5.42 -24.16 -19.91
CA PRO A 815 -5.06 -24.47 -18.52
C PRO A 815 -6.22 -24.48 -17.51
N TRP A 816 -7.28 -23.71 -17.75
CA TRP A 816 -8.47 -23.73 -16.90
C TRP A 816 -9.33 -25.00 -17.07
N VAL A 817 -9.23 -25.69 -18.20
CA VAL A 817 -9.88 -26.99 -18.47
C VAL A 817 -9.10 -28.10 -17.78
N GLU A 818 -7.75 -28.06 -17.79
CA GLU A 818 -6.92 -29.02 -17.02
C GLU A 818 -7.20 -28.93 -15.50
N ILE A 819 -7.60 -27.76 -15.01
CA ILE A 819 -7.95 -27.49 -13.61
C ILE A 819 -9.41 -27.86 -13.27
N GLN A 820 -10.25 -28.13 -14.27
CA GLN A 820 -11.53 -28.83 -14.11
C GLN A 820 -11.33 -30.35 -14.20
N GLY A 821 -10.61 -30.82 -15.21
CA GLY A 821 -10.46 -32.24 -15.57
C GLY A 821 -9.26 -32.94 -14.92
N GLY A 822 -9.42 -33.37 -13.67
CA GLY A 822 -8.42 -34.18 -12.96
C GLY A 822 -8.22 -35.61 -13.51
N LEU A 823 -7.50 -35.74 -14.63
CA LEU A 823 -6.97 -37.00 -15.20
C LEU A 823 -7.99 -38.17 -15.31
N CYS A 824 -9.03 -37.98 -16.12
CA CYS A 824 -9.90 -39.06 -16.58
C CYS A 824 -9.19 -39.93 -17.65
N ASN A 825 -8.60 -41.06 -17.23
CA ASN A 825 -8.02 -42.07 -18.14
C ASN A 825 -9.01 -43.21 -18.43
N THR A 826 -10.15 -42.89 -19.06
CA THR A 826 -11.11 -43.87 -19.61
C THR A 826 -11.54 -43.47 -21.02
N SER A 827 -11.81 -44.45 -21.88
CA SER A 827 -11.99 -44.25 -23.33
C SER A 827 -13.41 -43.91 -23.78
N ASP A 828 -14.33 -43.68 -22.85
CA ASP A 828 -15.76 -43.54 -23.12
C ASP A 828 -16.15 -42.08 -23.41
N LYS A 829 -16.80 -41.84 -24.56
CA LYS A 829 -17.05 -40.49 -25.09
C LYS A 829 -18.21 -39.75 -24.44
N ASP A 830 -19.07 -40.45 -23.72
CA ASP A 830 -20.40 -39.92 -23.35
C ASP A 830 -20.40 -39.08 -22.05
N MET A 831 -19.26 -38.94 -21.37
CA MET A 831 -19.15 -38.19 -20.10
C MET A 831 -18.66 -36.73 -20.24
N ILE A 832 -18.72 -36.16 -21.45
CA ILE A 832 -18.16 -34.82 -21.75
C ILE A 832 -19.01 -33.64 -21.22
N LEU A 833 -20.21 -33.90 -20.66
CA LEU A 833 -21.16 -32.85 -20.25
C LEU A 833 -21.05 -32.35 -18.79
N ASN A 834 -20.19 -32.91 -17.93
CA ASN A 834 -20.06 -32.51 -16.52
C ASN A 834 -18.62 -32.10 -16.15
N LEU A 835 -18.22 -30.88 -16.52
CA LEU A 835 -16.91 -30.30 -16.18
C LEU A 835 -16.92 -29.61 -14.80
N SER A 836 -16.65 -30.38 -13.74
CA SER A 836 -16.60 -29.90 -12.36
C SER A 836 -15.23 -30.04 -11.72
N ASN A 837 -14.75 -28.99 -11.04
CA ASN A 837 -13.52 -29.06 -10.24
C ASN A 837 -13.79 -29.92 -8.99
N PRO A 838 -13.14 -31.09 -8.83
CA PRO A 838 -13.51 -32.06 -7.79
C PRO A 838 -13.16 -31.60 -6.37
N GLU A 839 -12.14 -30.75 -6.18
CA GLU A 839 -11.84 -30.19 -4.86
C GLU A 839 -12.92 -29.20 -4.42
N LEU A 840 -13.40 -28.36 -5.35
CA LEU A 840 -14.44 -27.37 -5.06
C LEU A 840 -15.79 -28.04 -4.76
N GLU A 841 -16.26 -28.98 -5.60
CA GLU A 841 -17.53 -29.67 -5.35
C GLU A 841 -17.49 -30.51 -4.06
N SER A 842 -16.35 -31.17 -3.77
CA SER A 842 -16.16 -31.94 -2.53
C SER A 842 -16.22 -31.05 -1.29
N ALA A 843 -15.60 -29.87 -1.32
CA ALA A 843 -15.68 -28.89 -0.25
C ALA A 843 -17.10 -28.34 -0.07
N VAL A 844 -17.77 -27.97 -1.17
CA VAL A 844 -19.16 -27.46 -1.15
C VAL A 844 -20.13 -28.52 -0.60
N SER A 845 -19.99 -29.77 -1.02
CA SER A 845 -20.84 -30.88 -0.55
C SER A 845 -20.61 -31.18 0.93
N SER A 846 -19.34 -31.19 1.36
CA SER A 846 -18.98 -31.40 2.77
C SER A 846 -19.53 -30.29 3.68
N PHE A 847 -19.44 -29.03 3.25
CA PHE A 847 -19.98 -27.88 3.98
C PHE A 847 -21.51 -27.96 4.09
N ARG A 848 -22.22 -28.19 2.98
CA ARG A 848 -23.69 -28.34 2.99
C ARG A 848 -24.13 -29.47 3.90
N GLU A 849 -23.48 -30.62 3.84
CA GLU A 849 -23.84 -31.77 4.67
C GLU A 849 -23.65 -31.50 6.18
N ILE A 850 -22.61 -30.77 6.57
CA ILE A 850 -22.40 -30.40 7.97
C ILE A 850 -23.51 -29.45 8.46
N ILE A 851 -23.91 -28.45 7.66
CA ILE A 851 -25.04 -27.57 8.01
C ILE A 851 -26.35 -28.36 8.08
N ARG A 852 -26.64 -29.18 7.07
CA ARG A 852 -27.84 -30.04 6.98
C ARG A 852 -27.96 -30.94 8.21
N GLN A 853 -26.90 -31.66 8.57
CA GLN A 853 -26.87 -32.49 9.78
C GLN A 853 -26.93 -31.67 11.09
N SER A 854 -26.34 -30.47 11.15
CA SER A 854 -26.44 -29.59 12.32
C SER A 854 -27.89 -29.15 12.53
N TRP A 855 -28.53 -28.65 11.46
CA TRP A 855 -29.92 -28.23 11.47
C TRP A 855 -30.89 -29.36 11.80
N THR A 856 -30.85 -30.49 11.08
CA THR A 856 -31.73 -31.65 11.31
C THR A 856 -31.73 -32.07 12.78
N ARG A 857 -30.57 -32.11 13.44
CA ARG A 857 -30.47 -32.47 14.87
C ARG A 857 -31.06 -31.41 15.81
N ARG A 858 -30.91 -30.12 15.51
CA ARG A 858 -31.53 -29.02 16.28
C ARG A 858 -33.05 -28.99 16.07
N ALA A 859 -33.52 -29.06 14.83
CA ALA A 859 -34.93 -29.05 14.48
C ALA A 859 -35.71 -30.23 15.11
N ILE A 860 -35.22 -31.47 14.96
CA ILE A 860 -35.85 -32.64 15.60
C ILE A 860 -35.89 -32.43 17.12
N ARG A 861 -34.79 -32.00 17.76
CA ARG A 861 -34.77 -31.74 19.21
C ARG A 861 -35.81 -30.70 19.61
N MET A 862 -35.81 -29.54 18.93
CA MET A 862 -36.70 -28.42 19.20
C MET A 862 -38.17 -28.86 19.11
N LEU A 863 -38.58 -29.48 17.99
CA LEU A 863 -39.94 -29.96 17.80
C LEU A 863 -40.35 -31.00 18.87
N THR A 864 -39.47 -31.96 19.22
CA THR A 864 -39.76 -32.91 20.32
C THR A 864 -39.73 -32.31 21.72
N THR A 865 -39.41 -31.03 21.89
CA THR A 865 -39.45 -30.32 23.18
C THR A 865 -40.56 -29.26 23.24
N SER A 866 -40.91 -28.63 22.11
CA SER A 866 -41.93 -27.58 22.04
C SER A 866 -43.32 -28.04 21.61
N GLN A 867 -43.47 -29.21 20.98
CA GLN A 867 -44.75 -29.72 20.51
C GLN A 867 -45.19 -30.98 21.26
N PRO A 868 -46.47 -31.08 21.68
CA PRO A 868 -47.04 -32.31 22.22
C PRO A 868 -46.89 -33.50 21.25
N ALA A 869 -46.56 -34.68 21.78
CA ALA A 869 -46.28 -35.87 20.97
C ALA A 869 -47.43 -36.26 20.01
N ALA A 870 -48.68 -35.93 20.35
CA ALA A 870 -49.86 -36.17 19.51
C ALA A 870 -49.93 -35.30 18.24
N LEU A 871 -49.23 -34.16 18.19
CA LEU A 871 -49.21 -33.26 17.03
C LEU A 871 -48.03 -33.52 16.08
N LEU A 872 -46.98 -34.19 16.55
CA LEU A 872 -45.80 -34.52 15.72
C LEU A 872 -46.13 -35.34 14.44
N PRO A 873 -47.10 -36.28 14.43
CA PRO A 873 -47.51 -36.98 13.20
C PRO A 873 -48.28 -36.12 12.18
N ALA A 874 -48.76 -34.93 12.58
CA ALA A 874 -49.57 -34.04 11.74
C ALA A 874 -48.75 -32.97 11.00
N LEU A 875 -47.44 -32.86 11.27
CA LEU A 875 -46.55 -31.89 10.63
C LEU A 875 -46.35 -32.23 9.14
N THR A 876 -46.60 -31.26 8.27
CA THR A 876 -46.34 -31.38 6.83
C THR A 876 -44.89 -31.04 6.49
N LEU A 877 -44.43 -31.44 5.29
CA LEU A 877 -43.11 -31.06 4.78
C LEU A 877 -42.93 -29.53 4.71
N SER A 878 -44.00 -28.81 4.35
CA SER A 878 -44.04 -27.33 4.34
C SER A 878 -43.79 -26.72 5.72
N ASP A 879 -44.40 -27.25 6.78
CA ASP A 879 -44.25 -26.72 8.14
C ASP A 879 -42.80 -26.87 8.63
N VAL A 880 -42.18 -28.01 8.31
CA VAL A 880 -40.79 -28.30 8.65
C VAL A 880 -39.81 -27.48 7.81
N GLN A 881 -40.07 -27.26 6.52
CA GLN A 881 -39.24 -26.41 5.66
C GLN A 881 -39.39 -24.91 5.95
N ALA A 882 -40.50 -24.47 6.55
CA ALA A 882 -40.72 -23.11 7.03
C ALA A 882 -40.02 -22.80 8.37
N LEU A 883 -39.62 -23.84 9.12
CA LEU A 883 -39.03 -23.71 10.46
C LEU A 883 -37.69 -22.94 10.44
N ARG A 884 -37.52 -21.98 11.35
CA ARG A 884 -36.30 -21.16 11.54
C ARG A 884 -35.99 -21.02 13.04
N ASP A 885 -34.75 -20.71 13.37
CA ASP A 885 -34.28 -20.58 14.77
C ASP A 885 -33.06 -19.64 14.86
N GLU A 886 -33.29 -18.45 15.41
CA GLU A 886 -32.26 -17.41 15.50
C GLU A 886 -31.13 -17.76 16.50
N GLU A 887 -31.39 -18.58 17.54
CA GLU A 887 -30.33 -18.99 18.47
C GLU A 887 -29.28 -19.86 17.78
N TRP A 888 -29.75 -20.82 16.96
CA TRP A 888 -28.87 -21.72 16.22
C TRP A 888 -28.12 -20.95 15.12
N GLU A 889 -28.79 -20.07 14.37
CA GLU A 889 -28.12 -19.20 13.40
C GLU A 889 -27.11 -18.25 14.04
N ALA A 890 -27.36 -17.76 15.26
CA ALA A 890 -26.40 -16.94 16.01
C ALA A 890 -25.20 -17.76 16.50
N ARG A 891 -25.43 -18.99 16.97
CA ARG A 891 -24.39 -19.88 17.52
C ARG A 891 -23.44 -20.42 16.45
N GLU A 892 -23.98 -20.92 15.33
CA GLU A 892 -23.18 -21.51 14.25
C GLU A 892 -22.59 -20.44 13.29
N ARG A 893 -22.98 -19.16 13.44
CA ARG A 893 -22.57 -18.03 12.58
C ARG A 893 -21.06 -18.00 12.29
N ALA A 894 -20.24 -18.10 13.33
CA ALA A 894 -18.79 -18.02 13.20
C ALA A 894 -18.20 -19.21 12.42
N TYR A 895 -18.80 -20.40 12.53
CA TYR A 895 -18.43 -21.57 11.74
C TYR A 895 -18.84 -21.41 10.27
N HIS A 896 -20.10 -21.01 10.04
CA HIS A 896 -20.63 -20.75 8.70
C HIS A 896 -19.80 -19.70 7.94
N ASP A 897 -19.51 -18.56 8.57
CA ASP A 897 -18.75 -17.48 7.93
C ASP A 897 -17.31 -17.89 7.61
N THR A 898 -16.64 -18.61 8.51
CA THR A 898 -15.27 -19.13 8.29
C THR A 898 -15.22 -20.12 7.12
N ALA A 899 -16.12 -21.10 7.09
CA ALA A 899 -16.16 -22.12 6.04
C ALA A 899 -16.56 -21.53 4.67
N LEU A 900 -17.44 -20.52 4.65
CA LEU A 900 -17.76 -19.77 3.43
C LEU A 900 -16.57 -18.97 2.91
N ASP A 901 -15.73 -18.40 3.77
CA ASP A 901 -14.54 -17.68 3.33
C ASP A 901 -13.48 -18.63 2.73
N GLU A 902 -13.33 -19.84 3.29
CA GLU A 902 -12.50 -20.91 2.73
C GLU A 902 -13.03 -21.38 1.36
N LEU A 903 -14.33 -21.67 1.23
CA LEU A 903 -14.98 -21.99 -0.05
C LEU A 903 -14.78 -20.87 -1.08
N ASN A 904 -15.04 -19.63 -0.69
CA ASN A 904 -14.84 -18.47 -1.56
C ASN A 904 -13.36 -18.22 -1.86
N SER A 905 -12.41 -18.78 -1.10
CA SER A 905 -10.98 -18.80 -1.47
C SER A 905 -10.71 -19.76 -2.64
N LEU A 906 -11.41 -20.90 -2.71
CA LEU A 906 -11.33 -21.84 -3.83
C LEU A 906 -11.99 -21.25 -5.08
N VAL A 907 -13.17 -20.64 -4.94
CA VAL A 907 -13.84 -19.90 -6.03
C VAL A 907 -12.96 -18.75 -6.54
N ARG A 908 -12.29 -18.00 -5.65
CA ARG A 908 -11.30 -16.96 -6.03
C ARG A 908 -10.16 -17.53 -6.89
N LYS A 909 -9.56 -18.67 -6.50
CA LYS A 909 -8.49 -19.34 -7.27
C LYS A 909 -8.99 -19.76 -8.66
N TYR A 910 -10.15 -20.41 -8.74
CA TYR A 910 -10.74 -20.84 -10.00
C TYR A 910 -11.06 -19.64 -10.93
N ASN A 911 -11.74 -18.62 -10.41
CA ASN A 911 -12.12 -17.42 -11.18
C ASN A 911 -10.93 -16.58 -11.67
N ALA A 912 -9.76 -16.69 -11.04
CA ALA A 912 -8.54 -16.03 -11.50
C ALA A 912 -7.98 -16.62 -12.80
N MET A 913 -8.28 -17.90 -13.10
CA MET A 913 -7.82 -18.62 -14.30
C MET A 913 -8.94 -18.84 -15.32
N ALA A 914 -10.20 -18.85 -14.89
CA ALA A 914 -11.37 -19.01 -15.74
C ALA A 914 -11.71 -17.73 -16.54
N PRO A 915 -11.95 -17.83 -17.87
CA PRO A 915 -12.49 -16.73 -18.67
C PRO A 915 -13.92 -16.38 -18.24
N TYR A 916 -14.35 -15.15 -18.53
CA TYR A 916 -15.52 -14.53 -17.89
C TYR A 916 -16.81 -15.38 -17.95
N ALA A 917 -17.08 -16.00 -19.10
CA ALA A 917 -18.29 -16.80 -19.34
C ALA A 917 -18.43 -18.07 -18.49
N VAL A 918 -17.34 -18.57 -17.90
CA VAL A 918 -17.32 -19.83 -17.09
C VAL A 918 -16.89 -19.61 -15.64
N ARG A 919 -16.96 -18.36 -15.15
CA ARG A 919 -16.71 -18.01 -13.75
C ARG A 919 -17.87 -18.44 -12.86
N ARG A 920 -17.53 -18.93 -11.66
CA ARG A 920 -18.49 -19.40 -10.66
C ARG A 920 -18.86 -18.27 -9.68
N PRO A 921 -20.13 -18.15 -9.23
CA PRO A 921 -20.52 -17.19 -8.22
C PRO A 921 -19.92 -17.53 -6.85
N TYR A 922 -19.87 -16.55 -5.96
CA TYR A 922 -19.49 -16.76 -4.56
C TYR A 922 -20.65 -17.32 -3.73
N HIS A 923 -20.35 -18.19 -2.77
CA HIS A 923 -21.32 -18.72 -1.83
C HIS A 923 -21.63 -17.68 -0.75
N VAL A 924 -22.92 -17.53 -0.40
CA VAL A 924 -23.42 -16.52 0.54
C VAL A 924 -24.29 -17.21 1.60
N ARG A 925 -24.08 -16.88 2.88
CA ARG A 925 -24.67 -17.58 4.03
C ARG A 925 -26.19 -17.76 3.92
N ALA A 926 -26.93 -16.69 3.60
CA ALA A 926 -28.38 -16.73 3.49
C ALA A 926 -28.89 -17.75 2.44
N VAL A 927 -28.17 -17.91 1.33
CA VAL A 927 -28.55 -18.83 0.23
C VAL A 927 -28.27 -20.28 0.59
N GLU A 928 -27.15 -20.57 1.26
CA GLU A 928 -26.82 -21.93 1.68
C GLU A 928 -27.61 -22.37 2.93
N LEU A 929 -28.03 -21.42 3.79
CA LEU A 929 -28.98 -21.69 4.87
C LEU A 929 -30.39 -22.00 4.32
N ASP A 930 -30.94 -21.19 3.43
CA ASP A 930 -32.26 -21.45 2.82
C ASP A 930 -32.29 -22.78 2.06
N ARG A 931 -31.18 -23.15 1.40
CA ARG A 931 -30.98 -24.50 0.85
C ARG A 931 -31.01 -25.57 1.97
N ALA A 932 -30.21 -25.43 3.02
CA ALA A 932 -30.16 -26.41 4.10
C ALA A 932 -31.53 -26.60 4.80
N TYR A 933 -32.31 -25.54 4.98
CA TYR A 933 -33.67 -25.62 5.51
C TYR A 933 -34.61 -26.45 4.63
N LYS A 934 -34.49 -26.34 3.29
CA LYS A 934 -35.28 -27.12 2.32
C LYS A 934 -34.81 -28.57 2.26
N ASP A 935 -33.52 -28.79 2.10
CA ASP A 935 -32.87 -30.10 1.92
C ASP A 935 -32.91 -31.00 3.18
N SER A 936 -33.29 -30.44 4.34
CA SER A 936 -33.41 -31.18 5.61
C SER A 936 -34.83 -31.70 5.90
N GLY A 937 -35.85 -31.22 5.18
CA GLY A 937 -37.26 -31.40 5.58
C GLY A 937 -37.68 -32.87 5.75
N GLU A 938 -37.33 -33.72 4.79
CA GLU A 938 -37.66 -35.14 4.82
C GLU A 938 -36.90 -35.91 5.91
N GLU A 939 -35.63 -35.57 6.16
CA GLU A 939 -34.83 -36.21 7.22
C GLU A 939 -35.35 -35.85 8.61
N ILE A 940 -35.85 -34.62 8.81
CA ILE A 940 -36.48 -34.19 10.06
C ILE A 940 -37.77 -34.98 10.29
N LEU A 941 -38.65 -35.12 9.29
CA LEU A 941 -39.87 -35.92 9.39
C LEU A 941 -39.57 -37.40 9.70
N GLN A 942 -38.62 -38.01 8.99
CA GLN A 942 -38.17 -39.38 9.29
C GLN A 942 -37.56 -39.51 10.70
N GLY A 943 -36.80 -38.50 11.15
CA GLY A 943 -36.21 -38.47 12.49
C GLY A 943 -37.24 -38.33 13.61
N LEU A 944 -38.31 -37.58 13.38
CA LEU A 944 -39.47 -37.48 14.29
C LEU A 944 -40.24 -38.81 14.35
N ALA A 945 -40.54 -39.42 13.20
CA ALA A 945 -41.21 -40.72 13.13
C ALA A 945 -40.44 -41.82 13.88
N ARG A 946 -39.10 -41.86 13.75
CA ARG A 946 -38.25 -42.80 14.51
C ARG A 946 -38.26 -42.53 16.01
N ARG A 947 -38.33 -41.26 16.45
CA ARG A 947 -38.44 -40.92 17.88
C ARG A 947 -39.79 -41.27 18.49
N LEU A 948 -40.87 -41.18 17.72
CA LEU A 948 -42.20 -41.63 18.14
C LEU A 948 -42.30 -43.15 18.31
N GLN A 949 -41.34 -43.92 17.77
CA GLN A 949 -41.27 -45.37 17.86
C GLN A 949 -40.37 -45.89 18.99
N ASP A 950 -39.65 -45.02 19.71
CA ASP A 950 -38.75 -45.40 20.81
C ASP A 950 -39.43 -45.16 22.18
N PRO A 951 -39.89 -46.20 22.91
CA PRO A 951 -40.69 -46.00 24.12
C PRO A 951 -39.90 -45.49 25.34
N THR A 952 -38.57 -45.37 25.24
CA THR A 952 -37.68 -45.33 26.42
C THR A 952 -37.56 -43.99 27.14
N MET A 953 -38.22 -42.93 26.67
CA MET A 953 -38.14 -41.56 27.24
C MET A 953 -39.47 -41.02 27.79
N GLY A 954 -40.51 -41.85 27.93
CA GLY A 954 -41.79 -41.47 28.55
C GLY A 954 -41.77 -41.55 30.08
N GLY A 955 -41.05 -40.66 30.77
CA GLY A 955 -40.94 -40.78 32.24
C GLY A 955 -40.11 -39.75 33.00
N LEU A 956 -40.29 -38.44 32.77
CA LEU A 956 -39.80 -37.38 33.70
C LEU A 956 -40.56 -36.05 33.48
N GLY A 957 -41.86 -36.06 33.80
CA GLY A 957 -42.68 -34.85 33.95
C GLY A 957 -42.82 -34.46 35.42
N THR A 958 -43.03 -33.17 35.70
CA THR A 958 -42.89 -32.51 37.02
C THR A 958 -41.44 -32.56 37.54
N VAL A 959 -40.80 -31.48 37.95
CA VAL A 959 -41.25 -30.17 38.45
C VAL A 959 -40.41 -29.05 37.83
N PHE A 960 -41.00 -27.91 37.48
CA PHE A 960 -40.53 -26.57 37.86
C PHE A 960 -41.61 -25.53 37.55
N GLY A 961 -41.98 -24.76 38.57
CA GLY A 961 -42.86 -23.59 38.47
C GLY A 961 -42.05 -22.30 38.35
N ASP A 962 -42.79 -21.22 38.10
CA ASP A 962 -42.32 -19.89 37.69
C ASP A 962 -41.63 -19.05 38.80
N GLU A 963 -41.12 -17.88 38.39
CA GLU A 963 -40.79 -16.70 39.21
C GLU A 963 -39.70 -16.82 40.31
N SER A 964 -39.11 -15.73 40.82
CA SER A 964 -38.63 -14.49 40.17
C SER A 964 -37.69 -13.72 41.12
N ASP A 965 -36.70 -13.04 40.53
CA ASP A 965 -35.97 -11.85 41.03
C ASP A 965 -35.17 -11.85 42.37
N ASP A 966 -34.18 -10.96 42.38
CA ASP A 966 -33.54 -10.22 43.50
C ASP A 966 -32.89 -10.91 44.75
N GLY A 967 -32.09 -10.13 45.49
CA GLY A 967 -32.16 -10.19 46.97
C GLY A 967 -31.00 -10.74 47.85
N GLN A 968 -29.76 -10.29 47.67
CA GLN A 968 -28.71 -10.06 48.72
C GLN A 968 -28.53 -10.97 49.99
N SER A 969 -27.24 -11.24 50.28
CA SER A 969 -26.58 -11.29 51.63
C SER A 969 -26.64 -12.57 52.51
N GLY A 970 -25.67 -12.67 53.45
CA GLY A 970 -25.51 -13.72 54.48
C GLY A 970 -24.92 -15.05 53.96
N SER A 971 -23.71 -15.53 54.27
CA SER A 971 -22.91 -15.64 55.52
C SER A 971 -23.46 -16.64 56.57
N GLY A 972 -22.85 -17.82 56.67
CA GLY A 972 -23.13 -18.82 57.72
C GLY A 972 -22.47 -20.17 57.43
N ALA A 973 -21.81 -20.78 58.41
CA ALA A 973 -20.98 -21.99 58.24
C ALA A 973 -21.59 -23.24 58.89
N SER A 974 -20.90 -24.38 58.73
CA SER A 974 -21.04 -25.67 59.44
C SER A 974 -22.18 -26.62 59.00
N ALA A 975 -22.14 -27.93 59.27
CA ALA A 975 -21.04 -28.94 59.29
C ALA A 975 -21.63 -30.35 59.54
N VAL A 976 -20.87 -31.42 59.19
CA VAL A 976 -21.09 -32.85 59.59
C VAL A 976 -22.33 -33.55 58.97
N ASP A 977 -22.42 -34.87 58.77
CA ASP A 977 -21.53 -35.90 58.18
C ASP A 977 -22.33 -37.22 58.01
N GLN A 978 -21.94 -38.11 57.07
CA GLN A 978 -22.26 -39.57 56.97
C GLN A 978 -23.74 -40.10 56.99
N ASP A 979 -24.12 -41.22 56.35
CA ASP A 979 -23.54 -42.03 55.25
C ASP A 979 -24.60 -42.97 54.60
N SER A 980 -24.33 -43.46 53.38
CA SER A 980 -24.93 -44.63 52.69
C SER A 980 -26.42 -44.51 52.24
N THR A 981 -26.89 -45.09 51.13
CA THR A 981 -26.42 -46.27 50.35
C THR A 981 -26.60 -46.15 48.82
N ALA A 982 -25.71 -46.82 48.07
CA ALA A 982 -25.94 -47.45 46.75
C ALA A 982 -26.43 -46.59 45.54
N VAL A 983 -25.50 -45.89 44.87
CA VAL A 983 -25.71 -45.33 43.51
C VAL A 983 -25.27 -46.33 42.41
N LEU A 984 -26.16 -46.59 41.45
CA LEU A 984 -25.85 -47.36 40.23
C LEU A 984 -24.81 -46.62 39.36
N ARG A 985 -23.80 -47.34 38.87
CA ARG A 985 -22.60 -46.71 38.28
C ARG A 985 -22.72 -46.50 36.77
N ILE A 986 -22.25 -45.34 36.30
CA ILE A 986 -22.14 -44.90 34.89
C ILE A 986 -21.57 -45.95 33.91
N ARG A 987 -20.83 -46.95 34.42
CA ARG A 987 -20.20 -48.02 33.63
C ARG A 987 -21.20 -48.88 32.83
N ASP A 988 -22.44 -49.00 33.31
CA ASP A 988 -23.46 -49.82 32.64
C ASP A 988 -24.16 -49.05 31.50
N VAL A 989 -24.32 -47.73 31.63
CA VAL A 989 -24.78 -46.85 30.53
C VAL A 989 -23.82 -46.90 29.34
N ILE A 990 -22.51 -46.94 29.61
CA ILE A 990 -21.45 -46.98 28.58
C ILE A 990 -21.50 -48.27 27.74
N ARG A 991 -22.07 -49.38 28.25
CA ARG A 991 -22.16 -50.64 27.50
C ARG A 991 -23.21 -50.64 26.39
N GLY A 992 -24.24 -49.81 26.45
CA GLY A 992 -25.23 -49.67 25.37
C GLY A 992 -24.65 -49.03 24.11
N TRP A 993 -23.71 -48.08 24.28
CA TRP A 993 -23.22 -47.20 23.21
C TRP A 993 -22.38 -47.89 22.11
N PHE A 994 -21.89 -49.11 22.35
CA PHE A 994 -20.99 -49.83 21.43
C PHE A 994 -21.66 -50.93 20.60
N ARG A 995 -22.99 -51.04 20.62
CA ARG A 995 -23.74 -52.09 19.87
C ARG A 995 -24.53 -51.62 18.65
N TRP A 996 -24.27 -50.41 18.15
CA TRP A 996 -24.92 -49.86 16.94
C TRP A 996 -23.94 -49.50 15.81
N ARG A 997 -23.12 -50.50 15.43
CA ARG A 997 -22.52 -50.61 14.09
C ARG A 997 -22.46 -52.09 13.69
N SER A 998 -23.44 -52.51 12.91
CA SER A 998 -23.53 -53.78 12.18
C SER A 998 -24.39 -53.50 10.95
#